data_AF-A0A0G4NDQ9-F1
#
_entry.id   AF-A0A0G4NDQ9-F1
#
_cell.length_a   1.000
_cell.length_b   1.000
_cell.length_c   1.000
_cell.angle_alpha   90.00
_cell.angle_beta   90.00
_cell.angle_gamma   90.00
#
_symmetry.space_group_name_H-M   'P 1'
#
loop_
_entity.id
_entity.type
_entity.pdbx_description
1 polymer ?
#
loop_
_entity_poly.entity_id
_entity_poly.type
_entity_poly.pdbx_seq_one_letter_code
_entity_poly.pdbx_strand_id
1 'polypeptide(L)'
;MATKKIITVFGATGQQGGSVVSAILQDAKLSSEWSIRAVTRDTTGVRQEARGPGRRDCPGNSADMGVTEPYILGEGLQADRRKKADLSDKKSVVQAIAGSEAVFAVTNYWESLNAELEVKQGKDIADAAKETGVKHFSWSSLMDVNKLTNGKLPHVYHFDGKAAVEEHTRSLGIPATFFMPGFYMTNIPGQALRADPPAHVWTLALPMPESAPIPVFDITDTGKVVKSIIQNKEKVMGKRVLGAYKYMTPKELLEEFKAVFPEAGKDATFFSLPHTAYTDILKGMGLPDFAAEEMLENMRLMDEGGYYGGASLDESHALLEDPLTSWKEFIAKAPAFKDLKRHLLFRQCNFKLASTPPYRVSNVVSVAGRSNHSTMSAPAPRRMFLYPDSVRAPNVPQRKDGGPNPRIYGWCLVAAAFFMENVGFIRRAAWKNAKFGSLRDIWDYIVTVEPRHDPAVFPLIDDASHAEVKPADHSDLEGILDQHLDQNQFARKSSMFPNTAAYYRSQYLSGELTPLDVAHAILPLIRRDTSPPGEHSVAWIEVHAELVLRAAEASTIRYNEKRSLGPLDGVPTAVKDEYDVLGYRTSQGGIHDYAEFLEVGPGARGNVGQPSWCVSKLEEAGAVIYGKLSLHEFGMDTAGYNIFHGTPRNPYDPSYYTGGSSSGCGYAVATGIVPLSMGADGGGSIRLPASFCSVFGLKPTHGRVSFYPGQNHSGTAAVRGPIASDMRSLITLYEVTSVPDPQSFFPPVKPFDFSSEGERTKVLGLPAKWISRADPEVQKICQNLIDRLVDQKGYTVVPIDIPLVAEGQIAHAITLLTDASSLVQSTKGISPANRILLALGRTTPAWDFLLAQKLRRVLMEHLSWLWQQHPGMIIVTPTSASAGWPIRNEKELKYGISDGDQAMKTMEYVWLANYCGVPSITVPAGYAMAEGKTGSAASPTVPVGLMGTGEWCSEEALLRFGLDAEDVGHDILRHPPNWVNVGRLAKQEKERTGDVPRASGGSKILAFLDIIVKLAATGALIGILVMLLKINDNLIKVVDGDDTINVGLRYSGSTPLPINAVFENGFSPLRINIENNLGEGAGRPVWIRNAVQ
;
A
#
# COMPACT_ATOMS: atom_id res chain seq x y z
N MET A 1 51.30 0.41 12.47
CA MET A 1 50.24 0.96 13.35
C MET A 1 49.85 -0.14 14.34
N ALA A 2 49.70 0.16 15.62
CA ALA A 2 49.22 -0.83 16.58
C ALA A 2 47.85 -1.37 16.13
N THR A 3 47.67 -2.68 16.16
CA THR A 3 46.39 -3.33 15.85
C THR A 3 45.35 -2.89 16.88
N LYS A 4 44.34 -2.13 16.45
CA LYS A 4 43.25 -1.67 17.32
C LYS A 4 42.53 -2.84 17.98
N LYS A 5 42.14 -2.69 19.24
CA LYS A 5 41.33 -3.67 19.98
C LYS A 5 39.96 -3.79 19.34
N ILE A 6 39.32 -4.96 19.39
CA ILE A 6 37.99 -5.14 18.80
C ILE A 6 36.93 -5.20 19.90
N ILE A 7 35.86 -4.41 19.76
CA ILE A 7 34.63 -4.55 20.54
C ILE A 7 33.49 -5.07 19.66
N THR A 8 32.89 -6.19 20.04
CA THR A 8 31.68 -6.70 19.37
C THR A 8 30.44 -6.13 20.03
N VAL A 9 29.52 -5.58 19.25
CA VAL A 9 28.25 -4.99 19.74
C VAL A 9 27.09 -5.80 19.17
N PHE A 10 26.39 -6.55 20.02
CA PHE A 10 25.13 -7.21 19.66
C PHE A 10 23.97 -6.23 19.82
N GLY A 11 23.02 -6.26 18.87
CA GLY A 11 21.93 -5.28 18.82
C GLY A 11 22.38 -3.91 18.28
N ALA A 12 23.46 -3.86 17.49
CA ALA A 12 24.06 -2.61 16.97
C ALA A 12 23.14 -1.76 16.08
N THR A 13 22.03 -2.33 15.59
CA THR A 13 20.99 -1.62 14.85
C THR A 13 19.87 -1.06 15.72
N GLY A 14 19.73 -1.54 16.97
CA GLY A 14 18.77 -1.03 17.95
C GLY A 14 19.27 0.23 18.67
N GLN A 15 18.41 0.86 19.48
CA GLN A 15 18.71 2.17 20.08
C GLN A 15 19.89 2.13 21.08
N GLN A 16 19.92 1.12 21.97
CA GLN A 16 21.05 0.94 22.90
C GLN A 16 22.37 0.63 22.14
N GLY A 17 22.39 -0.44 21.34
CA GLY A 17 23.60 -0.87 20.64
C GLY A 17 24.09 0.15 19.62
N GLY A 18 23.18 0.82 18.90
CA GLY A 18 23.50 1.90 17.98
C GLY A 18 24.13 3.11 18.69
N SER A 19 23.61 3.48 19.86
CA SER A 19 24.20 4.53 20.69
C SER A 19 25.62 4.17 21.16
N VAL A 20 25.87 2.92 21.57
CA VAL A 20 27.22 2.43 21.92
C VAL A 20 28.18 2.55 20.74
N VAL A 21 27.75 2.14 19.54
CA VAL A 21 28.57 2.29 18.34
C VAL A 21 28.89 3.76 18.09
N SER A 22 27.90 4.64 18.20
CA SER A 22 28.05 6.08 17.97
C SER A 22 29.03 6.72 18.95
N ALA A 23 28.88 6.44 20.26
CA ALA A 23 29.72 7.02 21.30
C ALA A 23 31.20 6.64 21.14
N ILE A 24 31.48 5.38 20.77
CA ILE A 24 32.86 4.90 20.57
C ILE A 24 33.48 5.53 19.31
N LEU A 25 32.70 5.73 18.24
CA LEU A 25 33.20 6.35 17.00
C LEU A 25 33.41 7.86 17.14
N GLN A 26 32.57 8.54 17.93
CA GLN A 26 32.63 9.99 18.14
C GLN A 26 33.72 10.40 19.12
N ASP A 27 34.11 9.52 20.05
CA ASP A 27 35.18 9.79 21.00
C ASP A 27 36.56 9.60 20.34
N ALA A 28 37.35 10.66 20.27
CA ALA A 28 38.65 10.65 19.58
C ALA A 28 39.65 9.65 20.19
N LYS A 29 39.57 9.39 21.50
CA LYS A 29 40.45 8.45 22.19
C LYS A 29 39.99 7.02 21.89
N LEU A 30 38.72 6.71 22.11
CA LEU A 30 38.19 5.37 21.87
C LEU A 30 38.22 4.97 20.40
N SER A 31 37.89 5.86 19.47
CA SER A 31 37.94 5.57 18.02
C SER A 31 39.37 5.32 17.51
N SER A 32 40.39 5.83 18.21
CA SER A 32 41.80 5.53 17.94
C SER A 32 42.27 4.19 18.50
N GLU A 33 41.74 3.75 19.66
CA GLU A 33 42.15 2.52 20.36
C GLU A 33 41.33 1.28 19.97
N TRP A 34 40.07 1.50 19.59
CA TRP A 34 39.07 0.45 19.36
C TRP A 34 38.58 0.40 17.92
N SER A 35 38.26 -0.80 17.48
CA SER A 35 37.54 -1.13 16.26
C SER A 35 36.24 -1.81 16.63
N ILE A 36 35.15 -1.41 15.98
CA ILE A 36 33.82 -1.90 16.29
C ILE A 36 33.46 -3.02 15.32
N ARG A 37 32.95 -4.12 15.86
CA ARG A 37 32.28 -5.18 15.13
C ARG A 37 30.79 -5.12 15.46
N ALA A 38 29.99 -4.60 14.53
CA ALA A 38 28.55 -4.50 14.71
C ALA A 38 27.90 -5.83 14.30
N VAL A 39 27.22 -6.49 15.25
CA VAL A 39 26.49 -7.73 15.00
C VAL A 39 25.01 -7.42 14.83
N THR A 40 24.47 -7.88 13.71
CA THR A 40 23.10 -7.65 13.25
C THR A 40 22.49 -8.98 12.84
N ARG A 41 21.17 -9.11 13.00
CA ARG A 41 20.40 -10.28 12.54
C ARG A 41 20.29 -10.34 11.01
N ASP A 42 20.47 -9.20 10.33
CA ASP A 42 20.45 -9.04 8.87
C ASP A 42 21.75 -8.40 8.36
N THR A 43 22.44 -9.06 7.43
CA THR A 43 23.66 -8.56 6.76
C THR A 43 23.46 -8.15 5.30
N THR A 44 22.23 -8.23 4.78
CA THR A 44 21.89 -7.81 3.42
C THR A 44 21.56 -6.31 3.32
N GLY A 45 21.44 -5.63 4.47
CA GLY A 45 21.27 -4.18 4.54
C GLY A 45 22.55 -3.39 4.22
N VAL A 46 22.61 -2.82 3.01
CA VAL A 46 23.45 -1.66 2.72
C VAL A 46 22.96 -0.49 3.59
N ARG A 47 23.53 -0.31 4.79
CA ARG A 47 23.66 1.02 5.39
C ARG A 47 24.77 1.76 4.64
N GLN A 48 24.37 2.56 3.66
CA GLN A 48 25.11 3.72 3.17
C GLN A 48 24.09 4.88 3.10
N GLU A 49 24.26 5.80 4.05
CA GLU A 49 23.65 7.12 4.19
C GLU A 49 22.12 7.28 4.32
N ALA A 50 21.76 7.94 5.41
CA ALA A 50 20.42 8.36 5.78
C ALA A 50 20.01 9.65 5.06
N ARG A 51 18.74 9.70 4.60
CA ARG A 51 17.76 10.77 4.88
C ARG A 51 16.36 10.38 4.33
N GLY A 52 15.35 10.30 5.21
CA GLY A 52 13.91 10.31 4.87
C GLY A 52 13.04 9.19 5.51
N PRO A 53 12.11 9.47 6.46
CA PRO A 53 11.56 8.47 7.40
C PRO A 53 10.13 7.96 7.11
N GLY A 54 9.76 6.82 7.71
CA GLY A 54 8.38 6.39 8.03
C GLY A 54 7.95 4.89 7.98
N ARG A 55 8.69 3.91 8.53
CA ARG A 55 8.09 2.59 8.85
C ARG A 55 7.48 2.79 10.21
N ARG A 56 6.14 2.72 10.27
CA ARG A 56 5.34 2.65 11.50
C ARG A 56 4.77 1.24 11.54
N ASP A 57 5.13 0.47 12.56
CA ASP A 57 4.25 -0.57 13.12
C ASP A 57 3.66 -0.06 14.45
N CYS A 58 2.59 -0.74 14.83
CA CYS A 58 1.49 -0.48 15.77
C CYS A 58 1.82 0.00 17.22
N PRO A 59 0.79 0.46 17.96
CA PRO A 59 0.87 1.60 18.88
C PRO A 59 1.37 1.20 20.27
N GLY A 60 2.54 1.70 20.62
CA GLY A 60 3.30 1.23 21.77
C GLY A 60 4.56 2.06 22.04
N ASN A 61 4.43 3.38 22.11
CA ASN A 61 5.36 4.25 22.84
C ASN A 61 6.76 4.34 22.24
N SER A 62 6.85 4.96 21.07
CA SER A 62 7.72 6.13 20.95
C SER A 62 7.35 6.82 19.66
N ALA A 63 6.40 7.76 19.77
CA ALA A 63 6.35 8.84 18.80
C ALA A 63 7.74 9.47 18.81
N ASP A 64 8.44 9.25 17.69
CA ASP A 64 9.24 10.23 16.95
C ASP A 64 9.92 11.17 17.93
N MET A 65 11.24 11.05 18.16
CA MET A 65 12.09 11.97 18.93
C MET A 65 13.12 12.63 18.03
N GLY A 66 13.08 13.96 17.90
CA GLY A 66 13.95 14.75 17.06
C GLY A 66 15.36 14.72 17.62
N VAL A 67 16.10 13.67 17.27
CA VAL A 67 17.53 13.57 17.51
C VAL A 67 18.22 14.27 16.34
N THR A 68 18.92 15.34 16.68
CA THR A 68 19.95 16.01 15.89
C THR A 68 20.70 15.05 14.97
N GLU A 69 20.69 15.33 13.66
CA GLU A 69 21.43 14.70 12.56
C GLU A 69 21.71 13.18 12.64
N PRO A 70 21.28 12.36 11.66
CA PRO A 70 21.67 10.96 11.63
C PRO A 70 23.20 10.89 11.47
N TYR A 71 23.90 10.53 12.54
CA TYR A 71 25.32 10.25 12.50
C TYR A 71 25.56 9.17 11.45
N ILE A 72 26.20 9.60 10.37
CA ILE A 72 26.73 8.75 9.32
C ILE A 72 27.64 7.74 10.04
N LEU A 73 27.28 6.45 9.98
CA LEU A 73 28.28 5.39 10.10
C LEU A 73 29.21 5.61 8.91
N GLY A 74 30.25 6.41 9.13
CA GLY A 74 31.11 6.96 8.08
C GLY A 74 31.47 5.93 7.04
N GLU A 75 31.60 6.37 5.78
CA GLU A 75 31.98 5.60 4.59
C GLU A 75 33.32 4.84 4.69
N GLY A 76 33.91 4.70 5.89
CA GLY A 76 35.14 3.98 6.17
C GLY A 76 35.01 2.66 6.95
N LEU A 77 33.80 2.17 7.27
CA LEU A 77 33.63 0.82 7.86
C LEU A 77 33.80 -0.25 6.77
N GLN A 78 35.07 -0.58 6.47
CA GLN A 78 35.44 -1.69 5.58
C GLN A 78 34.64 -2.96 5.91
N ALA A 79 34.27 -3.72 4.87
CA ALA A 79 33.40 -4.89 4.89
C ALA A 79 33.74 -5.99 5.92
N ASP A 80 34.91 -5.94 6.55
CA ASP A 80 35.38 -6.89 7.57
C ASP A 80 34.77 -6.67 8.99
N ARG A 81 33.91 -5.65 9.17
CA ARG A 81 33.39 -5.21 10.50
C ARG A 81 31.89 -5.42 10.77
N ARG A 82 31.11 -5.92 9.81
CA ARG A 82 29.72 -6.38 10.04
C ARG A 82 29.71 -7.91 10.04
N LYS A 83 29.19 -8.54 11.09
CA LYS A 83 29.05 -10.00 11.14
C LYS A 83 27.59 -10.40 11.38
N LYS A 84 27.13 -11.38 10.60
CA LYS A 84 25.85 -12.07 10.85
C LYS A 84 26.05 -13.03 12.01
N ALA A 85 25.18 -12.97 12.99
CA ALA A 85 25.05 -14.04 13.98
C ALA A 85 23.57 -14.28 14.21
N ASP A 86 23.16 -15.54 14.14
CA ASP A 86 21.88 -15.97 14.63
C ASP A 86 22.04 -16.26 16.13
N LEU A 87 21.36 -15.48 16.97
CA LEU A 87 21.44 -15.64 18.43
C LEU A 87 20.89 -17.01 18.89
N SER A 88 20.14 -17.70 18.03
CA SER A 88 19.64 -19.05 18.28
C SER A 88 20.66 -20.14 17.91
N ASP A 89 21.69 -19.80 17.12
CA ASP A 89 22.82 -20.68 16.77
C ASP A 89 24.11 -20.24 17.48
N LYS A 90 24.43 -20.92 18.59
CA LYS A 90 25.63 -20.68 19.41
C LYS A 90 26.92 -20.70 18.60
N LYS A 91 27.05 -21.53 17.55
CA LYS A 91 28.27 -21.56 16.72
C LYS A 91 28.46 -20.25 15.96
N SER A 92 27.38 -19.69 15.43
CA SER A 92 27.41 -18.39 14.77
C SER A 92 27.79 -17.25 15.72
N VAL A 93 27.33 -17.32 16.99
CA VAL A 93 27.67 -16.36 18.04
C VAL A 93 29.14 -16.43 18.42
N VAL A 94 29.70 -17.64 18.58
CA VAL A 94 31.15 -17.86 18.83
C VAL A 94 31.98 -17.26 17.69
N GLN A 95 31.61 -17.50 16.43
CA GLN A 95 32.29 -16.94 15.27
C GLN A 95 32.22 -15.40 15.20
N ALA A 96 31.14 -14.81 15.72
CA ALA A 96 30.96 -13.36 15.77
C ALA A 96 31.81 -12.69 16.87
N ILE A 97 32.05 -13.38 17.98
CA ILE A 97 32.86 -12.88 19.10
C ILE A 97 34.35 -13.17 18.91
N ALA A 98 34.72 -14.21 18.18
CA ALA A 98 36.12 -14.61 17.99
C ALA A 98 37.07 -13.44 17.65
N GLY A 99 38.11 -13.27 18.46
CA GLY A 99 39.11 -12.20 18.32
C GLY A 99 38.73 -10.84 18.93
N SER A 100 37.57 -10.73 19.60
CA SER A 100 37.15 -9.51 20.29
C SER A 100 37.73 -9.40 21.70
N GLU A 101 38.23 -8.22 22.05
CA GLU A 101 38.72 -7.93 23.40
C GLU A 101 37.58 -7.54 24.35
N ALA A 102 36.52 -6.92 23.83
CA ALA A 102 35.32 -6.59 24.57
C ALA A 102 34.04 -6.96 23.80
N VAL A 103 32.95 -7.16 24.53
CA VAL A 103 31.62 -7.39 23.96
C VAL A 103 30.61 -6.53 24.71
N PHE A 104 29.74 -5.82 24.00
CA PHE A 104 28.49 -5.28 24.54
C PHE A 104 27.32 -6.08 23.98
N ALA A 105 26.42 -6.53 24.83
CA ALA A 105 25.28 -7.32 24.42
C ALA A 105 23.97 -6.87 25.10
N VAL A 106 22.92 -6.86 24.30
CA VAL A 106 21.54 -6.61 24.71
C VAL A 106 20.61 -7.47 23.86
N THR A 107 19.56 -7.99 24.49
CA THR A 107 18.46 -8.74 23.86
C THR A 107 17.15 -7.98 24.01
N ASN A 108 16.17 -8.30 23.15
CA ASN A 108 14.86 -7.65 23.13
C ASN A 108 13.74 -8.68 23.39
N TYR A 109 13.31 -8.77 24.65
CA TYR A 109 12.17 -9.59 25.08
C TYR A 109 10.91 -9.38 24.23
N TRP A 110 10.51 -8.11 24.08
CA TRP A 110 9.22 -7.68 23.53
C TRP A 110 9.00 -8.05 22.05
N GLU A 111 10.05 -8.45 21.34
CA GLU A 111 9.95 -8.91 19.94
C GLU A 111 9.45 -10.35 19.83
N SER A 112 9.72 -11.19 20.83
CA SER A 112 9.34 -12.60 20.83
C SER A 112 8.32 -12.97 21.90
N LEU A 113 8.15 -12.11 22.92
CA LEU A 113 7.36 -12.38 24.12
C LEU A 113 7.69 -13.75 24.75
N ASN A 114 8.94 -14.19 24.60
CA ASN A 114 9.40 -15.50 25.05
C ASN A 114 10.66 -15.33 25.92
N ALA A 115 10.44 -15.39 27.23
CA ALA A 115 11.49 -15.21 28.24
C ALA A 115 12.56 -16.31 28.14
N GLU A 116 12.16 -17.55 27.88
CA GLU A 116 13.09 -18.68 27.76
C GLU A 116 14.03 -18.51 26.58
N LEU A 117 13.49 -18.05 25.44
CA LEU A 117 14.26 -17.76 24.24
C LEU A 117 15.25 -16.62 24.50
N GLU A 118 14.81 -15.52 25.14
CA GLU A 118 15.69 -14.39 25.45
C GLU A 118 16.83 -14.80 26.41
N VAL A 119 16.49 -15.54 27.47
CA VAL A 119 17.46 -16.06 28.44
C VAL A 119 18.46 -16.99 27.75
N LYS A 120 17.98 -17.90 26.89
CA LYS A 120 18.85 -18.80 26.12
C LYS A 120 19.81 -17.98 25.24
N GLN A 121 19.31 -17.02 24.49
CA GLN A 121 20.13 -16.16 23.62
C GLN A 121 21.18 -15.38 24.43
N GLY A 122 20.81 -14.78 25.56
CA GLY A 122 21.75 -14.07 26.43
C GLY A 122 22.83 -14.99 27.02
N LYS A 123 22.45 -16.20 27.48
CA LYS A 123 23.39 -17.22 27.97
C LYS A 123 24.33 -17.71 26.89
N ASP A 124 23.83 -17.94 25.67
CA ASP A 124 24.64 -18.36 24.52
C ASP A 124 25.71 -17.31 24.17
N ILE A 125 25.39 -16.01 24.28
CA ILE A 125 26.38 -14.92 24.10
C ILE A 125 27.43 -14.92 25.23
N ALA A 126 27.02 -15.07 26.49
CA ALA A 126 27.94 -15.10 27.63
C ALA A 126 28.88 -16.33 27.57
N ASP A 127 28.34 -17.50 27.22
CA ASP A 127 29.11 -18.72 27.00
C ASP A 127 30.12 -18.54 25.86
N ALA A 128 29.68 -17.96 24.74
CA ALA A 128 30.55 -17.68 23.61
C ALA A 128 31.66 -16.66 23.97
N ALA A 129 31.36 -15.68 24.82
CA ALA A 129 32.37 -14.76 25.35
C ALA A 129 33.41 -15.46 26.22
N LYS A 130 33.00 -16.46 27.02
CA LYS A 130 33.93 -17.31 27.78
C LYS A 130 34.80 -18.17 26.86
N GLU A 131 34.17 -18.86 25.91
CA GLU A 131 34.84 -19.77 24.96
C GLU A 131 35.91 -19.04 24.13
N THR A 132 35.64 -17.79 23.76
CA THR A 132 36.54 -16.97 22.94
C THR A 132 37.54 -16.13 23.76
N GLY A 133 37.50 -16.18 25.09
CA GLY A 133 38.45 -15.49 25.96
C GLY A 133 38.30 -13.97 26.01
N VAL A 134 37.07 -13.45 25.89
CA VAL A 134 36.78 -12.00 25.95
C VAL A 134 37.26 -11.40 27.27
N LYS A 135 37.98 -10.28 27.21
CA LYS A 135 38.56 -9.63 28.40
C LYS A 135 37.59 -8.68 29.10
N HIS A 136 36.47 -8.31 28.47
CA HIS A 136 35.42 -7.50 29.08
C HIS A 136 34.05 -7.76 28.42
N PHE A 137 33.14 -8.38 29.15
CA PHE A 137 31.76 -8.60 28.72
C PHE A 137 30.83 -7.59 29.40
N SER A 138 30.19 -6.72 28.64
CA SER A 138 29.21 -5.75 29.12
C SER A 138 27.80 -6.21 28.75
N TRP A 139 27.00 -6.53 29.75
CA TRP A 139 25.63 -7.02 29.57
C TRP A 139 24.64 -5.93 29.97
N SER A 140 23.67 -5.65 29.10
CA SER A 140 22.50 -4.84 29.43
C SER A 140 21.55 -5.69 30.27
N SER A 141 21.66 -5.52 31.60
CA SER A 141 21.00 -6.31 32.64
C SER A 141 19.84 -5.53 33.26
N LEU A 142 19.02 -6.20 34.08
CA LEU A 142 17.99 -5.60 34.93
C LEU A 142 17.96 -6.33 36.29
N MET A 143 17.21 -5.80 37.26
CA MET A 143 17.06 -6.44 38.57
C MET A 143 16.21 -7.71 38.46
N ASP A 144 16.47 -8.70 39.32
CA ASP A 144 15.53 -9.81 39.52
C ASP A 144 14.39 -9.29 40.40
N VAL A 145 13.27 -8.94 39.78
CA VAL A 145 12.11 -8.29 40.41
C VAL A 145 11.40 -9.24 41.35
N ASN A 146 11.30 -10.52 40.97
CA ASN A 146 10.73 -11.54 41.82
C ASN A 146 11.51 -11.68 43.14
N LYS A 147 12.85 -11.75 43.08
CA LYS A 147 13.72 -11.74 44.28
C LYS A 147 13.67 -10.40 45.01
N LEU A 148 13.74 -9.28 44.30
CA LEU A 148 13.77 -7.93 44.89
C LEU A 148 12.50 -7.63 45.70
N THR A 149 11.36 -8.11 45.24
CA THR A 149 10.05 -7.87 45.86
C THR A 149 9.59 -9.02 46.75
N ASN A 150 10.43 -10.04 46.99
CA ASN A 150 10.09 -11.26 47.74
C ASN A 150 8.82 -11.95 47.23
N GLY A 151 8.64 -12.07 45.92
CA GLY A 151 7.50 -12.74 45.29
C GLY A 151 6.25 -11.89 45.13
N LYS A 152 6.30 -10.59 45.43
CA LYS A 152 5.13 -9.69 45.32
C LYS A 152 4.79 -9.32 43.88
N LEU A 153 5.79 -9.23 43.01
CA LEU A 153 5.66 -8.93 41.58
C LEU A 153 6.36 -10.05 40.77
N PRO A 154 5.75 -11.23 40.61
CA PRO A 154 6.42 -12.42 40.08
C PRO A 154 6.44 -12.51 38.54
N HIS A 155 5.79 -11.59 37.82
CA HIS A 155 5.55 -11.70 36.38
C HIS A 155 6.36 -10.70 35.54
N VAL A 156 7.38 -10.05 36.10
CA VAL A 156 8.24 -9.11 35.35
C VAL A 156 9.36 -9.86 34.60
N TYR A 157 8.96 -10.71 33.66
CA TYR A 157 9.82 -11.67 32.97
C TYR A 157 11.00 -11.03 32.21
N HIS A 158 10.81 -9.86 31.59
CA HIS A 158 11.87 -9.15 30.87
C HIS A 158 12.97 -8.58 31.79
N PHE A 159 12.68 -8.40 33.08
CA PHE A 159 13.67 -8.05 34.10
C PHE A 159 14.36 -9.30 34.62
N ASP A 160 13.57 -10.28 35.05
CA ASP A 160 14.05 -11.52 35.64
C ASP A 160 14.90 -12.34 34.66
N GLY A 161 14.54 -12.36 33.37
CA GLY A 161 15.31 -12.99 32.32
C GLY A 161 16.68 -12.36 32.14
N LYS A 162 16.78 -11.02 32.16
CA LYS A 162 18.08 -10.32 32.08
C LYS A 162 18.93 -10.55 33.33
N ALA A 163 18.30 -10.61 34.51
CA ALA A 163 18.97 -10.94 35.75
C ALA A 163 19.50 -12.39 35.77
N ALA A 164 18.75 -13.34 35.20
CA ALA A 164 19.17 -14.74 35.05
C ALA A 164 20.37 -14.89 34.11
N VAL A 165 20.47 -14.07 33.05
CA VAL A 165 21.67 -14.02 32.20
C VAL A 165 22.86 -13.41 32.96
N GLU A 166 22.64 -12.39 33.79
CA GLU A 166 23.69 -11.85 34.67
C GLU A 166 24.19 -12.91 35.67
N GLU A 167 23.30 -13.63 36.35
CA GLU A 167 23.65 -14.68 37.30
C GLU A 167 24.47 -15.78 36.62
N HIS A 168 24.04 -16.21 35.43
CA HIS A 168 24.80 -17.14 34.59
C HIS A 168 26.19 -16.59 34.25
N THR A 169 26.27 -15.34 33.78
CA THR A 169 27.54 -14.67 33.45
C THR A 169 28.48 -14.61 34.66
N ARG A 170 27.97 -14.36 35.86
CA ARG A 170 28.75 -14.39 37.09
C ARG A 170 29.26 -15.81 37.40
N SER A 171 28.42 -16.83 37.24
CA SER A 171 28.81 -18.24 37.44
C SER A 171 29.90 -18.71 36.47
N LEU A 172 29.94 -18.12 35.27
CA LEU A 172 30.96 -18.41 34.27
C LEU A 172 32.36 -17.92 34.67
N GLY A 173 32.44 -16.95 35.60
CA GLY A 173 33.69 -16.37 36.08
C GLY A 173 34.40 -15.48 35.05
N ILE A 174 33.69 -14.98 34.03
CA ILE A 174 34.28 -14.11 33.01
C ILE A 174 34.33 -12.65 33.47
N PRO A 175 35.31 -11.84 33.02
CA PRO A 175 35.39 -10.43 33.39
C PRO A 175 34.21 -9.64 32.80
N ALA A 176 33.22 -9.30 33.62
CA ALA A 176 31.97 -8.69 33.15
C ALA A 176 31.54 -7.45 33.94
N THR A 177 30.80 -6.55 33.29
CA THR A 177 30.12 -5.40 33.90
C THR A 177 28.66 -5.41 33.47
N PHE A 178 27.76 -5.02 34.37
CA PHE A 178 26.31 -5.09 34.14
C PHE A 178 25.72 -3.68 34.06
N PHE A 179 25.37 -3.25 32.85
CA PHE A 179 24.71 -1.97 32.62
C PHE A 179 23.20 -2.12 32.88
N MET A 180 22.66 -1.31 33.78
CA MET A 180 21.25 -1.35 34.20
C MET A 180 20.54 -0.10 33.65
N PRO A 181 19.81 -0.18 32.52
CA PRO A 181 19.11 0.97 31.96
C PRO A 181 17.87 1.35 32.78
N GLY A 182 17.63 2.65 32.91
CA GLY A 182 16.48 3.22 33.63
C GLY A 182 15.21 3.18 32.82
N PHE A 183 14.15 3.73 33.39
CA PHE A 183 12.86 3.84 32.73
C PHE A 183 12.95 4.79 31.54
N TYR A 184 12.62 4.30 30.35
CA TYR A 184 12.80 5.08 29.14
C TYR A 184 11.88 6.28 29.08
N MET A 185 12.50 7.46 28.96
CA MET A 185 11.80 8.74 28.80
C MET A 185 10.88 8.75 27.57
N THR A 186 11.17 7.95 26.54
CA THR A 186 10.33 7.77 25.35
C THR A 186 8.97 7.15 25.66
N ASN A 187 8.81 6.50 26.82
CA ASN A 187 7.53 5.97 27.28
C ASN A 187 6.58 7.07 27.83
N ILE A 188 7.16 8.24 28.03
CA ILE A 188 6.61 9.52 28.38
C ILE A 188 5.62 10.17 27.38
N PRO A 189 6.15 10.94 26.40
CA PRO A 189 5.34 11.73 25.46
C PRO A 189 4.46 10.92 24.50
N GLY A 190 3.23 11.40 24.26
CA GLY A 190 2.33 10.86 23.25
C GLY A 190 1.63 9.55 23.65
N GLN A 191 1.79 9.16 24.91
CA GLN A 191 1.37 7.86 25.43
C GLN A 191 0.94 7.95 26.87
N ALA A 192 1.88 8.08 27.83
CA ALA A 192 1.54 8.33 29.22
C ALA A 192 1.17 9.81 29.44
N LEU A 193 1.88 10.74 28.79
CA LEU A 193 1.54 12.16 28.74
C LEU A 193 0.95 12.54 27.38
N ARG A 194 -0.35 12.82 27.34
CA ARG A 194 -1.10 13.14 26.12
C ARG A 194 -2.22 14.14 26.39
N ALA A 195 -2.75 14.76 25.34
CA ALA A 195 -3.93 15.62 25.43
C ALA A 195 -5.20 14.78 25.27
N ASP A 196 -6.17 14.92 26.18
CA ASP A 196 -7.47 14.25 26.11
C ASP A 196 -8.44 15.04 25.20
N PRO A 197 -8.92 14.47 24.08
CA PRO A 197 -10.01 15.05 23.29
C PRO A 197 -11.32 14.94 24.06
N PRO A 198 -12.25 15.91 24.00
CA PRO A 198 -12.28 17.10 23.14
C PRO A 198 -11.74 18.38 23.82
N ALA A 199 -11.31 18.31 25.08
CA ALA A 199 -10.99 19.49 25.91
C ALA A 199 -9.54 20.00 25.75
N HIS A 200 -8.66 19.24 25.08
CA HIS A 200 -7.22 19.52 24.93
C HIS A 200 -6.47 19.67 26.26
N VAL A 201 -6.99 19.08 27.34
CA VAL A 201 -6.34 19.04 28.65
C VAL A 201 -5.24 17.98 28.61
N TRP A 202 -4.03 18.36 29.04
CA TRP A 202 -2.88 17.44 29.08
C TRP A 202 -2.90 16.61 30.36
N THR A 203 -2.88 15.30 30.22
CA THR A 203 -2.92 14.37 31.35
C THR A 203 -1.69 13.47 31.32
N LEU A 204 -0.91 13.45 32.40
CA LEU A 204 0.09 12.41 32.67
C LEU A 204 -0.61 11.29 33.44
N ALA A 205 -0.90 10.19 32.76
CA ALA A 205 -1.65 9.08 33.30
C ALA A 205 -0.73 7.86 33.50
N LEU A 206 -0.46 7.48 34.75
CA LEU A 206 0.40 6.33 35.11
C LEU A 206 -0.24 5.50 36.23
N PRO A 207 -0.09 4.17 36.24
CA PRO A 207 -0.68 3.28 37.25
C PRO A 207 0.17 3.24 38.53
N MET A 208 0.53 4.40 39.07
CA MET A 208 1.38 4.56 40.25
C MET A 208 1.01 5.87 40.97
N PRO A 209 1.40 6.06 42.25
CA PRO A 209 1.16 7.32 42.95
C PRO A 209 2.01 8.46 42.40
N GLU A 210 1.56 9.70 42.60
CA GLU A 210 2.26 10.92 42.12
C GLU A 210 3.67 11.09 42.73
N SER A 211 3.94 10.40 43.85
CA SER A 211 5.23 10.41 44.57
C SER A 211 6.20 9.31 44.13
N ALA A 212 5.82 8.41 43.23
CA ALA A 212 6.65 7.26 42.86
C ALA A 212 7.97 7.70 42.20
N PRO A 213 9.14 7.22 42.65
CA PRO A 213 10.43 7.61 42.09
C PRO A 213 10.76 6.87 40.78
N ILE A 214 10.71 7.55 39.65
CA ILE A 214 11.00 6.98 38.33
C ILE A 214 12.45 7.32 37.94
N PRO A 215 13.37 6.34 37.77
CA PRO A 215 14.71 6.61 37.27
C PRO A 215 14.69 6.86 35.77
N VAL A 216 14.38 8.09 35.37
CA VAL A 216 14.22 8.45 33.97
C VAL A 216 15.53 8.38 33.20
N PHE A 217 15.50 7.76 32.03
CA PHE A 217 16.67 7.54 31.20
C PHE A 217 16.35 7.74 29.72
N ASP A 218 17.16 8.54 29.02
CA ASP A 218 17.15 8.56 27.57
C ASP A 218 17.96 7.34 27.07
N ILE A 219 17.30 6.44 26.37
CA ILE A 219 17.93 5.23 25.79
C ILE A 219 19.11 5.56 24.86
N THR A 220 19.15 6.76 24.27
CA THR A 220 20.28 7.22 23.46
C THR A 220 21.51 7.56 24.30
N ASP A 221 21.40 7.66 25.63
CA ASP A 221 22.55 7.84 26.53
C ASP A 221 23.25 6.52 26.89
N THR A 222 22.75 5.36 26.46
CA THR A 222 23.43 4.08 26.70
C THR A 222 24.89 4.10 26.24
N GLY A 223 25.17 4.75 25.11
CA GLY A 223 26.53 4.93 24.60
C GLY A 223 27.43 5.73 25.54
N LYS A 224 26.92 6.78 26.20
CA LYS A 224 27.68 7.57 27.19
C LYS A 224 28.08 6.71 28.39
N VAL A 225 27.13 5.91 28.90
CA VAL A 225 27.38 5.02 30.04
C VAL A 225 28.36 3.89 29.68
N VAL A 226 28.17 3.26 28.52
CA VAL A 226 29.04 2.16 28.08
C VAL A 226 30.45 2.66 27.72
N LYS A 227 30.58 3.87 27.15
CA LYS A 227 31.86 4.57 26.98
C LYS A 227 32.59 4.68 28.32
N SER A 228 31.92 5.19 29.36
CA SER A 228 32.48 5.30 30.71
C SER A 228 32.87 3.94 31.31
N ILE A 229 32.09 2.89 31.05
CA ILE A 229 32.40 1.51 31.46
C ILE A 229 33.69 1.01 30.81
N ILE A 230 33.90 1.28 29.52
CA ILE A 230 35.12 0.87 28.79
C ILE A 230 36.34 1.63 29.31
N GLN A 231 36.21 2.94 29.53
CA GLN A 231 37.30 3.80 30.01
C GLN A 231 37.68 3.52 31.46
N ASN A 232 36.71 3.13 32.30
CA ASN A 232 36.90 2.84 33.73
C ASN A 232 36.82 1.36 34.06
N LYS A 233 37.12 0.47 33.09
CA LYS A 233 36.97 -0.99 33.18
C LYS A 233 37.44 -1.60 34.51
N GLU A 234 38.59 -1.18 35.03
CA GLU A 234 39.15 -1.72 36.28
C GLU A 234 38.31 -1.38 37.52
N LYS A 235 37.61 -0.23 37.51
CA LYS A 235 36.77 0.23 38.62
C LYS A 235 35.38 -0.41 38.64
N VAL A 236 34.91 -0.87 37.48
CA VAL A 236 33.54 -1.37 37.25
C VAL A 236 33.44 -2.87 36.99
N MET A 237 34.57 -3.58 37.06
CA MET A 237 34.60 -5.04 36.88
C MET A 237 33.77 -5.74 37.97
N GLY A 238 32.87 -6.62 37.56
CA GLY A 238 31.94 -7.35 38.43
C GLY A 238 30.79 -6.51 39.00
N LYS A 239 30.76 -5.20 38.75
CA LYS A 239 29.77 -4.26 39.31
C LYS A 239 28.59 -4.02 38.37
N ARG A 240 27.49 -3.53 38.95
CA ARG A 240 26.35 -2.96 38.23
C ARG A 240 26.57 -1.46 38.06
N VAL A 241 26.24 -0.91 36.89
CA VAL A 241 26.30 0.53 36.59
C VAL A 241 24.90 0.97 36.18
N LEU A 242 24.32 1.89 36.95
CA LEU A 242 22.94 2.35 36.80
C LEU A 242 22.86 3.50 35.78
N GLY A 243 22.07 3.30 34.73
CA GLY A 243 21.83 4.29 33.68
C GLY A 243 20.54 5.04 33.93
N ALA A 244 20.60 6.15 34.67
CA ALA A 244 19.46 7.06 34.80
C ALA A 244 19.96 8.48 35.03
N TYR A 245 19.29 9.47 34.44
CA TYR A 245 19.61 10.88 34.66
C TYR A 245 19.33 11.29 36.10
N LYS A 246 18.13 11.00 36.60
CA LYS A 246 17.68 11.28 37.96
C LYS A 246 16.49 10.38 38.30
N TYR A 247 16.25 10.14 39.58
CA TYR A 247 14.91 9.75 40.04
C TYR A 247 14.00 10.98 40.03
N MET A 248 12.91 10.91 39.27
CA MET A 248 11.90 11.96 39.18
C MET A 248 10.53 11.39 39.49
N THR A 249 9.74 12.15 40.24
CA THR A 249 8.34 11.85 40.51
C THR A 249 7.45 12.27 39.34
N PRO A 250 6.28 11.64 39.12
CA PRO A 250 5.28 12.14 38.17
C PRO A 250 4.96 13.63 38.34
N LYS A 251 4.97 14.13 39.58
CA LYS A 251 4.85 15.56 39.87
C LYS A 251 5.97 16.39 39.24
N GLU A 252 7.24 16.04 39.50
CA GLU A 252 8.40 16.75 38.93
C GLU A 252 8.41 16.67 37.40
N LEU A 253 8.02 15.53 36.82
CA LEU A 253 7.92 15.37 35.36
C LEU A 253 6.90 16.33 34.74
N LEU A 254 5.74 16.49 35.40
CA LEU A 254 4.68 17.39 34.98
C LEU A 254 5.07 18.86 35.20
N GLU A 255 5.73 19.19 36.31
CA GLU A 255 6.24 20.54 36.58
C GLU A 255 7.25 20.99 35.51
N GLU A 256 8.16 20.10 35.08
CA GLU A 256 9.06 20.40 33.97
C GLU A 256 8.33 20.52 32.62
N PHE A 257 7.30 19.71 32.36
CA PHE A 257 6.45 19.88 31.19
C PHE A 257 5.76 21.25 31.17
N LYS A 258 5.22 21.67 32.32
CA LYS A 258 4.62 23.01 32.50
C LYS A 258 5.63 24.12 32.28
N ALA A 259 6.87 23.93 32.74
CA ALA A 259 7.94 24.90 32.54
C ALA A 259 8.39 25.01 31.07
N VAL A 260 8.45 23.88 30.33
CA VAL A 260 8.86 23.86 28.92
C VAL A 260 7.74 24.33 27.99
N PHE A 261 6.48 24.04 28.32
CA PHE A 261 5.30 24.40 27.53
C PHE A 261 4.23 25.13 28.37
N PRO A 262 4.43 26.41 28.76
CA PRO A 262 3.54 27.10 29.70
C PRO A 262 2.06 27.17 29.30
N GLU A 263 1.76 27.30 28.00
CA GLU A 263 0.38 27.38 27.50
C GLU A 263 -0.32 26.01 27.54
N ALA A 264 0.34 24.96 27.06
CA ALA A 264 -0.17 23.58 27.12
C ALA A 264 -0.19 23.03 28.55
N GLY A 265 0.77 23.46 29.36
CA GLY A 265 0.95 23.08 30.75
C GLY A 265 -0.04 23.71 31.71
N LYS A 266 -0.76 24.77 31.30
CA LYS A 266 -1.64 25.55 32.19
C LYS A 266 -2.63 24.67 32.95
N ASP A 267 -3.27 23.75 32.24
CA ASP A 267 -4.27 22.84 32.77
C ASP A 267 -3.75 21.39 32.87
N ALA A 268 -2.43 21.19 32.73
CA ALA A 268 -1.86 19.85 32.73
C ALA A 268 -1.97 19.21 34.13
N THR A 269 -2.47 17.98 34.20
CA THR A 269 -2.71 17.27 35.48
C THR A 269 -2.11 15.87 35.48
N PHE A 270 -1.81 15.38 36.67
CA PHE A 270 -1.44 13.98 36.88
C PHE A 270 -2.69 13.17 37.24
N PHE A 271 -2.84 12.00 36.65
CA PHE A 271 -3.89 11.06 36.96
C PHE A 271 -3.29 9.69 37.30
N SER A 272 -3.50 9.23 38.54
CA SER A 272 -3.14 7.87 38.93
C SER A 272 -4.16 6.91 38.33
N LEU A 273 -3.75 6.15 37.32
CA LEU A 273 -4.62 5.21 36.63
C LEU A 273 -4.92 4.00 37.53
N PRO A 274 -6.19 3.58 37.67
CA PRO A 274 -6.49 2.29 38.26
C PRO A 274 -5.76 1.17 37.51
N HIS A 275 -5.21 0.19 38.25
CA HIS A 275 -4.44 -0.91 37.67
C HIS A 275 -5.22 -1.66 36.58
N THR A 276 -6.53 -1.88 36.79
CA THR A 276 -7.43 -2.51 35.82
C THR A 276 -7.57 -1.70 34.55
N ALA A 277 -7.76 -0.38 34.66
CA ALA A 277 -7.84 0.51 33.51
C ALA A 277 -6.53 0.52 32.71
N TYR A 278 -5.39 0.45 33.39
CA TYR A 278 -4.09 0.36 32.73
C TYR A 278 -3.94 -0.96 31.94
N THR A 279 -4.32 -2.10 32.53
CA THR A 279 -4.28 -3.39 31.82
C THR A 279 -5.28 -3.43 30.66
N ASP A 280 -6.47 -2.86 30.81
CA ASP A 280 -7.49 -2.82 29.76
C ASP A 280 -7.03 -1.97 28.56
N ILE A 281 -6.35 -0.84 28.82
CA ILE A 281 -5.74 -0.02 27.78
C ILE A 281 -4.68 -0.82 27.01
N LEU A 282 -3.80 -1.55 27.70
CA LEU A 282 -2.76 -2.35 27.07
C LEU A 282 -3.35 -3.50 26.22
N LYS A 283 -4.38 -4.19 26.73
CA LYS A 283 -5.09 -5.22 25.97
C LYS A 283 -5.79 -4.65 24.74
N GLY A 284 -6.40 -3.46 24.88
CA GLY A 284 -6.98 -2.72 23.75
C GLY A 284 -5.95 -2.29 22.69
N MET A 285 -4.66 -2.19 23.06
CA MET A 285 -3.54 -1.98 22.12
C MET A 285 -3.02 -3.27 21.48
N GLY A 286 -3.63 -4.42 21.78
CA GLY A 286 -3.29 -5.72 21.20
C GLY A 286 -2.27 -6.53 22.00
N LEU A 287 -1.94 -6.15 23.25
CA LEU A 287 -1.08 -6.97 24.11
C LEU A 287 -1.87 -8.16 24.69
N PRO A 288 -1.31 -9.39 24.68
CA PRO A 288 -1.87 -10.52 25.39
C PRO A 288 -2.01 -10.26 26.91
N ASP A 289 -2.92 -10.98 27.56
CA ASP A 289 -3.23 -10.81 28.99
C ASP A 289 -1.98 -10.86 29.90
N PHE A 290 -1.12 -11.87 29.70
CA PHE A 290 0.09 -12.03 30.50
C PHE A 290 1.10 -10.88 30.28
N ALA A 291 1.16 -10.32 29.08
CA ALA A 291 2.06 -9.22 28.74
C ALA A 291 1.54 -7.88 29.31
N ALA A 292 0.22 -7.69 29.34
CA ALA A 292 -0.40 -6.55 30.00
C ALA A 292 -0.21 -6.61 31.53
N GLU A 293 -0.30 -7.80 32.13
CA GLU A 293 -0.01 -8.04 33.54
C GLU A 293 1.47 -7.77 33.88
N GLU A 294 2.40 -8.26 33.06
CA GLU A 294 3.83 -7.98 33.19
C GLU A 294 4.14 -6.47 33.14
N MET A 295 3.54 -5.73 32.20
CA MET A 295 3.73 -4.28 32.13
C MET A 295 3.16 -3.54 33.34
N LEU A 296 2.01 -3.97 33.86
CA LEU A 296 1.44 -3.42 35.08
C LEU A 296 2.39 -3.64 36.28
N GLU A 297 2.88 -4.87 36.45
CA GLU A 297 3.81 -5.18 37.54
C GLU A 297 5.13 -4.39 37.40
N ASN A 298 5.63 -4.19 36.19
CA ASN A 298 6.80 -3.32 35.95
C ASN A 298 6.55 -1.86 36.36
N MET A 299 5.35 -1.33 36.13
CA MET A 299 5.01 0.02 36.61
C MET A 299 4.88 0.07 38.13
N ARG A 300 4.30 -0.96 38.75
CA ARG A 300 4.18 -1.09 40.21
C ARG A 300 5.54 -1.20 40.90
N LEU A 301 6.55 -1.75 40.24
CA LEU A 301 7.91 -1.83 40.75
C LEU A 301 8.47 -0.46 41.18
N MET A 302 8.10 0.63 40.49
CA MET A 302 8.59 1.98 40.78
C MET A 302 8.37 2.41 42.24
N ASP A 303 7.21 2.07 42.79
CA ASP A 303 6.79 2.43 44.16
C ASP A 303 6.89 1.25 45.13
N GLU A 304 6.57 0.03 44.67
CA GLU A 304 6.45 -1.14 45.57
C GLU A 304 7.76 -1.89 45.82
N GLY A 305 8.77 -1.74 44.96
CA GLY A 305 10.08 -2.41 45.09
C GLY A 305 11.29 -1.50 44.88
N GLY A 306 11.09 -0.32 44.28
CA GLY A 306 12.14 0.55 43.79
C GLY A 306 12.80 -0.05 42.54
N TYR A 307 12.81 0.68 41.43
CA TYR A 307 13.28 0.17 40.14
C TYR A 307 14.71 -0.41 40.15
N TYR A 308 15.62 0.19 40.94
CA TYR A 308 16.95 -0.35 41.23
C TYR A 308 17.10 -0.84 42.69
N GLY A 309 16.00 -1.23 43.33
CA GLY A 309 15.95 -1.47 44.79
C GLY A 309 16.24 -0.21 45.62
N GLY A 310 16.02 0.98 45.04
CA GLY A 310 16.30 2.27 45.69
C GLY A 310 17.78 2.67 45.74
N ALA A 311 18.66 1.96 45.03
CA ALA A 311 20.09 2.28 45.01
C ALA A 311 20.36 3.72 44.48
N SER A 312 21.37 4.39 45.07
CA SER A 312 21.80 5.72 44.64
C SER A 312 22.45 5.69 43.26
N LEU A 313 22.28 6.77 42.50
CA LEU A 313 22.93 6.97 41.19
C LEU A 313 24.35 7.54 41.32
N ASP A 314 24.77 8.00 42.51
CA ASP A 314 26.02 8.75 42.73
C ASP A 314 27.26 8.00 42.21
N GLU A 315 27.36 6.70 42.50
CA GLU A 315 28.50 5.89 42.04
C GLU A 315 28.53 5.77 40.51
N SER A 316 27.36 5.71 39.86
CA SER A 316 27.28 5.61 38.40
C SER A 316 27.54 6.97 37.74
N HIS A 317 27.03 8.05 38.33
CA HIS A 317 27.28 9.42 37.87
C HIS A 317 28.74 9.83 38.01
N ALA A 318 29.43 9.39 39.07
CA ALA A 318 30.85 9.64 39.26
C ALA A 318 31.75 9.01 38.16
N LEU A 319 31.22 8.08 37.37
CA LEU A 319 31.91 7.46 36.23
C LEU A 319 31.69 8.21 34.92
N LEU A 320 30.68 9.07 34.83
CA LEU A 320 30.27 9.73 33.59
C LEU A 320 31.19 10.90 33.27
N GLU A 321 31.76 10.88 32.07
CA GLU A 321 32.47 12.03 31.51
C GLU A 321 31.50 13.04 30.88
N ASP A 322 30.42 12.53 30.31
CA ASP A 322 29.38 13.29 29.62
C ASP A 322 28.08 13.30 30.44
N PRO A 323 27.43 14.45 30.65
CA PRO A 323 26.16 14.48 31.36
C PRO A 323 25.08 13.72 30.58
N LEU A 324 24.24 12.98 31.32
CA LEU A 324 23.04 12.35 30.76
C LEU A 324 22.00 13.43 30.42
N THR A 325 21.18 13.13 29.41
CA THR A 325 20.13 14.00 28.91
C THR A 325 19.08 14.19 29.99
N SER A 326 18.82 15.46 30.34
CA SER A 326 17.78 15.79 31.33
C SER A 326 16.38 15.59 30.76
N TRP A 327 15.39 15.37 31.64
CA TRP A 327 13.98 15.27 31.21
C TRP A 327 13.52 16.53 30.46
N LYS A 328 13.86 17.72 30.98
CA LYS A 328 13.65 19.01 30.30
C LYS A 328 14.20 19.07 28.87
N GLU A 329 15.44 18.63 28.65
CA GLU A 329 16.07 18.62 27.31
C GLU A 329 15.39 17.60 26.40
N PHE A 330 15.01 16.44 26.95
CA PHE A 330 14.31 15.38 26.25
C PHE A 330 12.94 15.88 25.76
N ILE A 331 12.05 16.33 26.65
CA ILE A 331 10.70 16.77 26.27
C ILE A 331 10.70 18.00 25.37
N ALA A 332 11.70 18.88 25.52
CA ALA A 332 11.85 19.99 24.61
C ALA A 332 12.04 19.48 23.18
N LYS A 333 12.80 18.40 22.97
CA LYS A 333 13.03 17.84 21.64
C LYS A 333 11.94 16.90 21.16
N ALA A 334 11.05 16.44 22.04
CA ALA A 334 9.97 15.48 21.77
C ALA A 334 9.00 15.93 20.66
N PRO A 335 8.99 15.27 19.50
CA PRO A 335 8.07 15.40 18.38
C PRO A 335 6.63 15.06 18.69
N ALA A 336 6.33 14.26 19.72
CA ALA A 336 4.97 14.23 20.29
C ALA A 336 4.48 15.63 20.71
N PHE A 337 5.41 16.54 21.01
CA PHE A 337 5.17 17.94 21.39
C PHE A 337 5.69 18.96 20.35
N LYS A 338 6.05 18.54 19.12
CA LYS A 338 6.61 19.46 18.10
C LYS A 338 5.69 20.63 17.78
N ASP A 339 4.37 20.39 17.81
CA ASP A 339 3.37 21.39 17.47
C ASP A 339 3.15 22.40 18.61
N LEU A 340 3.50 22.04 19.86
CA LEU A 340 3.49 22.96 21.00
C LEU A 340 4.60 24.01 20.93
N LYS A 341 5.68 23.75 20.19
CA LYS A 341 6.84 24.67 20.04
C LYS A 341 6.56 25.87 19.12
N ARG A 342 5.52 25.81 18.28
CA ARG A 342 5.24 26.87 17.28
C ARG A 342 4.77 28.20 17.88
N HIS A 343 4.42 28.25 19.18
CA HIS A 343 3.88 29.47 19.81
C HIS A 343 4.92 30.40 20.47
N LEU A 344 6.19 30.00 20.61
CA LEU A 344 7.22 30.86 21.22
C LEU A 344 7.85 31.89 20.26
N LEU A 345 7.72 31.69 18.94
CA LEU A 345 8.27 32.61 17.92
C LEU A 345 7.28 33.70 17.46
N PHE A 346 6.02 33.66 17.90
CA PHE A 346 4.97 34.59 17.44
C PHE A 346 4.66 35.76 18.41
N ARG A 347 5.35 35.86 19.56
CA ARG A 347 5.08 36.89 20.59
C ARG A 347 5.73 38.27 20.37
N GLN A 348 6.16 38.62 19.14
CA GLN A 348 6.69 39.97 18.83
C GLN A 348 5.85 40.85 17.89
N CYS A 349 4.63 40.44 17.50
CA CYS A 349 3.74 41.33 16.76
C CYS A 349 2.48 41.65 17.58
N ASN A 350 2.54 42.75 18.33
CA ASN A 350 1.40 43.39 18.96
C ASN A 350 0.39 43.88 17.91
N PHE A 351 -0.79 43.27 17.85
CA PHE A 351 -2.00 43.94 17.38
C PHE A 351 -3.10 43.78 18.43
N LYS A 352 -3.48 44.92 19.02
CA LYS A 352 -4.63 45.06 19.91
C LYS A 352 -5.90 44.79 19.10
N LEU A 353 -6.65 43.75 19.47
CA LEU A 353 -8.06 43.62 19.11
C LEU A 353 -8.92 43.72 20.37
N ALA A 354 -9.91 44.60 20.27
CA ALA A 354 -10.78 45.02 21.35
C ALA A 354 -11.74 43.91 21.80
N SER A 355 -12.06 43.95 23.09
CA SER A 355 -12.97 43.10 23.83
C SER A 355 -14.40 43.06 23.25
N THR A 356 -14.95 41.85 23.08
CA THR A 356 -16.39 41.58 22.99
C THR A 356 -16.74 40.33 23.83
N PRO A 357 -17.91 40.27 24.49
CA PRO A 357 -18.20 39.36 25.61
C PRO A 357 -18.65 37.94 25.17
N PRO A 358 -18.65 36.94 26.09
CA PRO A 358 -18.84 35.53 25.74
C PRO A 358 -20.32 35.19 25.44
N TYR A 359 -20.55 34.45 24.35
CA TYR A 359 -21.84 33.84 24.04
C TYR A 359 -22.04 32.55 24.84
N ARG A 360 -23.22 32.42 25.47
CA ARG A 360 -23.73 31.24 26.18
C ARG A 360 -23.94 30.07 25.22
N VAL A 361 -23.39 28.91 25.57
CA VAL A 361 -23.89 27.61 25.10
C VAL A 361 -25.28 27.40 25.70
N SER A 362 -26.30 27.25 24.87
CA SER A 362 -27.64 26.87 25.31
C SER A 362 -27.93 25.43 24.90
N ASN A 363 -28.50 24.71 25.86
CA ASN A 363 -28.75 23.29 25.87
C ASN A 363 -29.56 22.79 24.67
N VAL A 364 -29.14 21.64 24.13
CA VAL A 364 -29.95 20.80 23.26
C VAL A 364 -31.12 20.26 24.10
N VAL A 365 -32.30 20.87 23.94
CA VAL A 365 -33.55 20.34 24.49
C VAL A 365 -34.15 19.39 23.46
N SER A 366 -34.29 18.12 23.84
CA SER A 366 -35.13 17.15 23.14
C SER A 366 -36.59 17.64 23.17
N VAL A 367 -37.18 17.92 22.01
CA VAL A 367 -38.63 18.14 21.90
C VAL A 367 -39.25 16.90 21.26
N ALA A 368 -39.70 15.98 22.12
CA ALA A 368 -40.67 14.97 21.73
C ALA A 368 -42.07 15.63 21.71
N GLY A 369 -42.49 16.09 20.53
CA GLY A 369 -43.85 16.57 20.29
C GLY A 369 -44.67 15.48 19.60
N ARG A 370 -45.63 14.89 20.30
CA ARG A 370 -46.67 14.03 19.72
C ARG A 370 -47.56 14.84 18.77
N SER A 371 -47.62 14.44 17.50
CA SER A 371 -48.77 14.70 16.63
C SER A 371 -49.08 13.46 15.80
N ASN A 372 -50.25 12.87 16.04
CA ASN A 372 -50.78 11.72 15.30
C ASN A 372 -51.06 12.11 13.85
N HIS A 373 -50.13 11.84 12.94
CA HIS A 373 -50.43 11.60 11.53
C HIS A 373 -49.63 10.37 11.07
N SER A 374 -50.35 9.39 10.55
CA SER A 374 -49.83 8.16 9.97
C SER A 374 -49.03 8.50 8.71
N THR A 375 -47.72 8.62 8.83
CA THR A 375 -46.79 8.69 7.71
C THR A 375 -45.78 7.56 7.83
N MET A 376 -45.62 6.85 6.72
CA MET A 376 -44.72 5.71 6.52
C MET A 376 -43.35 5.96 7.18
N SER A 377 -42.82 4.96 7.88
CA SER A 377 -41.53 5.04 8.56
C SER A 377 -40.42 5.26 7.54
N ALA A 378 -39.88 6.47 7.48
CA ALA A 378 -38.61 6.72 6.78
C ALA A 378 -37.52 5.83 7.43
N PRO A 379 -36.60 5.25 6.64
CA PRO A 379 -35.48 4.49 7.20
C PRO A 379 -34.67 5.39 8.15
N ALA A 380 -34.22 4.81 9.27
CA ALA A 380 -33.43 5.53 10.27
C ALA A 380 -32.21 6.21 9.60
N PRO A 381 -31.87 7.47 9.98
CA PRO A 381 -30.76 8.18 9.37
C PRO A 381 -29.46 7.40 9.58
N ARG A 382 -28.74 7.12 8.48
CA ARG A 382 -27.43 6.48 8.53
C ARG A 382 -26.49 7.36 9.35
N ARG A 383 -26.04 6.85 10.50
CA ARG A 383 -25.01 7.52 11.30
C ARG A 383 -23.69 7.41 10.57
N MET A 384 -23.06 8.55 10.26
CA MET A 384 -21.79 8.62 9.52
C MET A 384 -20.80 9.51 10.27
N PHE A 385 -19.54 9.09 10.32
CA PHE A 385 -18.42 9.85 10.87
C PHE A 385 -17.83 10.77 9.80
N LEU A 386 -17.47 12.00 10.20
CA LEU A 386 -17.01 13.08 9.31
C LEU A 386 -18.03 13.48 8.23
N TYR A 387 -19.31 13.17 8.42
CA TYR A 387 -20.36 13.62 7.51
C TYR A 387 -20.39 15.15 7.43
N PRO A 388 -20.47 15.76 6.24
CA PRO A 388 -20.45 17.22 6.10
C PRO A 388 -21.68 17.88 6.71
N ASP A 389 -21.50 19.08 7.27
CA ASP A 389 -22.62 19.93 7.68
C ASP A 389 -23.57 20.16 6.49
N SER A 390 -24.87 20.22 6.75
CA SER A 390 -25.86 20.49 5.68
C SER A 390 -26.02 21.98 5.49
N VAL A 391 -25.25 22.52 4.55
CA VAL A 391 -25.24 23.95 4.23
C VAL A 391 -25.33 24.12 2.73
N ARG A 392 -26.33 24.88 2.28
CA ARG A 392 -26.43 25.22 0.85
C ARG A 392 -25.28 26.16 0.46
N ALA A 393 -24.54 25.79 -0.58
CA ALA A 393 -23.48 26.63 -1.12
C ALA A 393 -23.98 28.04 -1.51
N PRO A 394 -23.13 29.07 -1.37
CA PRO A 394 -23.47 30.44 -1.72
C PRO A 394 -23.75 30.58 -3.21
N ASN A 395 -24.64 31.49 -3.56
CA ASN A 395 -24.90 31.84 -4.95
C ASN A 395 -23.79 32.76 -5.46
N VAL A 396 -22.90 32.22 -6.28
CA VAL A 396 -21.80 32.97 -6.89
C VAL A 396 -22.11 33.19 -8.37
N PRO A 397 -21.96 34.43 -8.90
CA PRO A 397 -22.19 34.70 -10.31
C PRO A 397 -21.35 33.77 -11.20
N GLN A 398 -22.01 33.14 -12.18
CA GLN A 398 -21.32 32.26 -13.11
C GLN A 398 -20.27 33.02 -13.91
N ARG A 399 -19.09 32.42 -14.00
CA ARG A 399 -18.00 32.96 -14.81
C ARG A 399 -18.16 32.57 -16.27
N LYS A 400 -17.67 33.44 -17.16
CA LYS A 400 -17.46 33.07 -18.56
C LYS A 400 -16.29 32.09 -18.63
N ASP A 401 -16.46 31.02 -19.41
CA ASP A 401 -15.38 30.10 -19.72
C ASP A 401 -14.18 30.88 -20.29
N GLY A 402 -12.97 30.44 -19.95
CA GLY A 402 -11.73 31.09 -20.37
C GLY A 402 -11.48 30.99 -21.88
N GLY A 403 -10.52 31.77 -22.39
CA GLY A 403 -10.00 31.58 -23.75
C GLY A 403 -9.24 30.25 -23.91
N PRO A 404 -9.10 29.75 -25.14
CA PRO A 404 -8.58 28.41 -25.39
C PRO A 404 -7.12 28.24 -24.96
N ASN A 405 -6.80 27.06 -24.43
CA ASN A 405 -5.42 26.64 -24.20
C ASN A 405 -4.82 26.08 -25.50
N PRO A 406 -3.50 26.23 -25.71
CA PRO A 406 -2.85 25.66 -26.88
C PRO A 406 -2.85 24.13 -26.81
N ARG A 407 -3.26 23.50 -27.91
CA ARG A 407 -3.11 22.06 -28.13
C ARG A 407 -1.70 21.77 -28.65
N ILE A 408 -0.89 21.02 -27.90
CA ILE A 408 0.53 20.81 -28.21
C ILE A 408 0.84 19.31 -28.35
N TYR A 409 1.50 18.91 -29.43
CA TYR A 409 1.91 17.53 -29.71
C TYR A 409 3.22 17.49 -30.52
N GLY A 410 3.78 16.30 -30.70
CA GLY A 410 5.02 16.10 -31.47
C GLY A 410 6.24 16.80 -30.86
N TRP A 411 7.17 17.26 -31.70
CA TRP A 411 8.39 17.94 -31.22
C TRP A 411 8.12 19.25 -30.47
N CYS A 412 7.02 19.94 -30.78
CA CYS A 412 6.62 21.14 -30.05
C CYS A 412 6.29 20.80 -28.58
N LEU A 413 5.69 19.62 -28.32
CA LEU A 413 5.39 19.17 -26.97
C LEU A 413 6.68 18.86 -26.18
N VAL A 414 7.65 18.21 -26.82
CA VAL A 414 8.96 17.93 -26.21
C VAL A 414 9.67 19.22 -25.81
N ALA A 415 9.68 20.21 -26.71
CA ALA A 415 10.25 21.53 -26.44
C ALA A 415 9.47 22.27 -25.32
N ALA A 416 8.14 22.25 -25.36
CA ALA A 416 7.29 22.87 -24.34
C ALA A 416 7.55 22.27 -22.96
N ALA A 417 7.65 20.94 -22.85
CA ALA A 417 7.99 20.26 -21.60
C ALA A 417 9.35 20.70 -21.05
N PHE A 418 10.38 20.81 -21.91
CA PHE A 418 11.70 21.31 -21.51
C PHE A 418 11.64 22.74 -20.94
N PHE A 419 10.94 23.65 -21.62
CA PHE A 419 10.77 25.03 -21.15
C PHE A 419 9.95 25.12 -19.87
N MET A 420 8.89 24.32 -19.74
CA MET A 420 8.06 24.27 -18.53
C MET A 420 8.87 23.84 -17.30
N GLU A 421 9.80 22.89 -17.43
CA GLU A 421 10.63 22.46 -16.31
C GLU A 421 11.71 23.48 -15.94
N ASN A 422 12.39 24.05 -16.95
CA ASN A 422 13.63 24.81 -16.73
C ASN A 422 13.42 26.33 -16.66
N VAL A 423 12.28 26.86 -17.12
CA VAL A 423 12.04 28.30 -17.23
C VAL A 423 10.86 28.73 -16.37
N GLY A 424 11.16 29.20 -15.15
CA GLY A 424 10.13 29.48 -14.13
C GLY A 424 9.07 30.52 -14.51
N PHE A 425 9.38 31.53 -15.35
CA PHE A 425 8.38 32.50 -15.77
C PHE A 425 7.38 31.93 -16.79
N ILE A 426 7.83 31.05 -17.70
CA ILE A 426 6.96 30.35 -18.66
C ILE A 426 5.99 29.47 -17.89
N ARG A 427 6.50 28.71 -16.93
CA ARG A 427 5.70 27.86 -16.05
C ARG A 427 4.62 28.64 -15.28
N ARG A 428 4.97 29.79 -14.70
CA ARG A 428 4.01 30.69 -14.04
C ARG A 428 2.98 31.28 -15.01
N ALA A 429 3.39 31.62 -16.23
CA ALA A 429 2.47 32.12 -17.25
C ALA A 429 1.48 31.03 -17.68
N ALA A 430 1.93 29.80 -17.89
CA ALA A 430 1.09 28.65 -18.22
C ALA A 430 0.09 28.34 -17.08
N TRP A 431 0.54 28.35 -15.82
CA TRP A 431 -0.34 28.17 -14.65
C TRP A 431 -1.44 29.24 -14.58
N LYS A 432 -1.10 30.51 -14.87
CA LYS A 432 -2.09 31.58 -14.99
C LYS A 432 -3.02 31.40 -16.19
N ASN A 433 -2.50 30.92 -17.32
CA ASN A 433 -3.30 30.67 -18.53
C ASN A 433 -4.34 29.57 -18.28
N ALA A 434 -3.94 28.51 -17.58
CA ALA A 434 -4.81 27.43 -17.10
C ALA A 434 -5.83 27.86 -16.02
N LYS A 435 -5.86 29.16 -15.66
CA LYS A 435 -6.81 29.76 -14.72
C LYS A 435 -6.74 29.19 -13.30
N PHE A 436 -5.63 28.58 -12.89
CA PHE A 436 -5.51 28.03 -11.55
C PHE A 436 -5.48 29.09 -10.43
N GLY A 437 -5.30 30.38 -10.77
CA GLY A 437 -5.45 31.49 -9.83
C GLY A 437 -6.89 32.02 -9.69
N SER A 438 -7.85 31.45 -10.43
CA SER A 438 -9.23 31.96 -10.51
C SER A 438 -10.03 31.78 -9.21
N LEU A 439 -9.62 30.87 -8.33
CA LEU A 439 -10.27 30.66 -7.03
C LEU A 439 -10.17 31.88 -6.09
N ARG A 440 -9.21 32.77 -6.34
CA ARG A 440 -9.07 34.03 -5.58
C ARG A 440 -10.25 34.96 -5.78
N ASP A 441 -10.95 34.82 -6.89
CA ASP A 441 -12.05 35.70 -7.23
C ASP A 441 -13.37 35.31 -6.53
N ILE A 442 -13.42 34.10 -5.96
CA ILE A 442 -14.52 33.65 -5.11
C ILE A 442 -14.15 33.72 -3.62
N TRP A 443 -13.03 34.38 -3.29
CA TRP A 443 -12.49 34.43 -1.93
C TRP A 443 -13.51 34.94 -0.91
N ASP A 444 -14.24 36.02 -1.22
CA ASP A 444 -15.26 36.59 -0.34
C ASP A 444 -16.37 35.58 0.04
N TYR A 445 -16.62 34.58 -0.79
CA TYR A 445 -17.67 33.57 -0.58
C TYR A 445 -17.18 32.35 0.21
N ILE A 446 -15.87 32.11 0.26
CA ILE A 446 -15.29 30.89 0.87
C ILE A 446 -14.31 31.18 2.00
N VAL A 447 -13.96 32.44 2.26
CA VAL A 447 -12.92 32.82 3.23
C VAL A 447 -13.20 32.29 4.63
N THR A 448 -14.47 32.33 5.07
CA THR A 448 -14.93 31.90 6.39
C THR A 448 -15.04 30.38 6.54
N VAL A 449 -14.92 29.62 5.45
CA VAL A 449 -15.05 28.17 5.45
C VAL A 449 -13.68 27.56 5.74
N GLU A 450 -13.58 26.64 6.70
CA GLU A 450 -12.30 25.94 6.96
C GLU A 450 -11.97 24.92 5.86
N PRO A 451 -10.69 24.75 5.46
CA PRO A 451 -10.31 23.82 4.41
C PRO A 451 -10.56 22.37 4.82
N ARG A 452 -11.14 21.56 3.91
CA ARG A 452 -11.28 20.11 4.06
C ARG A 452 -10.32 19.38 3.11
N HIS A 453 -9.28 18.79 3.67
CA HIS A 453 -8.21 18.12 2.90
C HIS A 453 -8.51 16.66 2.55
N ASP A 454 -9.33 15.97 3.34
CA ASP A 454 -9.68 14.57 3.10
C ASP A 454 -11.21 14.48 2.89
N PRO A 455 -11.67 13.93 1.75
CA PRO A 455 -13.09 13.78 1.48
C PRO A 455 -13.71 12.54 2.14
N ALA A 456 -12.97 11.78 2.94
CA ALA A 456 -13.47 10.58 3.58
C ALA A 456 -14.68 10.85 4.49
N VAL A 457 -15.66 9.96 4.38
CA VAL A 457 -16.86 9.87 5.22
C VAL A 457 -17.08 8.37 5.45
N PHE A 458 -17.18 7.98 6.72
CA PHE A 458 -17.26 6.57 7.12
C PHE A 458 -18.62 6.28 7.77
N PRO A 459 -19.17 5.07 7.65
CA PRO A 459 -20.35 4.70 8.43
C PRO A 459 -19.97 4.54 9.91
N LEU A 460 -20.82 5.00 10.83
CA LEU A 460 -20.71 4.69 12.26
C LEU A 460 -21.31 3.30 12.50
N ILE A 461 -20.58 2.45 13.22
CA ILE A 461 -21.04 1.12 13.63
C ILE A 461 -21.83 1.32 14.92
N ASP A 462 -23.11 0.91 14.97
CA ASP A 462 -23.93 1.05 16.19
C ASP A 462 -23.49 0.00 17.25
N ASP A 463 -23.39 0.45 18.52
CA ASP A 463 -22.94 -0.37 19.66
C ASP A 463 -23.75 -1.66 19.90
N ALA A 464 -24.95 -1.78 19.33
CA ALA A 464 -25.79 -2.98 19.43
C ALA A 464 -25.26 -4.18 18.62
N SER A 465 -24.28 -3.97 17.72
CA SER A 465 -23.52 -5.05 17.09
C SER A 465 -22.26 -5.46 17.86
N HIS A 466 -22.07 -4.99 19.09
CA HIS A 466 -21.12 -5.56 20.06
C HIS A 466 -21.63 -6.87 20.71
N ALA A 467 -22.48 -7.64 20.02
CA ALA A 467 -22.46 -9.08 20.24
C ALA A 467 -21.14 -9.57 19.64
N GLU A 468 -20.11 -9.73 20.48
CA GLU A 468 -18.82 -10.38 20.16
C GLU A 468 -18.55 -10.54 18.66
N VAL A 469 -18.24 -9.45 17.95
CA VAL A 469 -17.41 -9.63 16.76
C VAL A 469 -16.02 -9.84 17.33
N LYS A 470 -15.75 -11.10 17.70
CA LYS A 470 -14.38 -11.61 17.80
C LYS A 470 -13.64 -11.11 16.55
N PRO A 471 -12.34 -10.79 16.61
CA PRO A 471 -11.56 -10.67 15.38
C PRO A 471 -11.93 -11.92 14.59
N ALA A 472 -12.56 -11.74 13.42
CA ALA A 472 -13.15 -12.86 12.70
C ALA A 472 -12.09 -13.94 12.71
N ASP A 473 -12.37 -15.04 13.42
CA ASP A 473 -11.50 -16.19 13.37
C ASP A 473 -11.37 -16.47 11.87
N HIS A 474 -10.20 -16.85 11.37
CA HIS A 474 -10.04 -16.99 9.90
C HIS A 474 -11.12 -17.95 9.30
N SER A 475 -11.77 -18.75 10.15
CA SER A 475 -12.98 -19.55 9.94
C SER A 475 -14.31 -18.78 9.76
N ASP A 476 -14.53 -17.61 10.37
CA ASP A 476 -15.73 -16.78 10.19
C ASP A 476 -15.71 -16.00 8.85
N LEU A 477 -14.50 -15.69 8.33
CA LEU A 477 -14.31 -15.15 6.98
C LEU A 477 -14.55 -16.20 5.89
N GLU A 478 -14.20 -17.46 6.15
CA GLU A 478 -14.62 -18.61 5.32
C GLU A 478 -16.15 -18.74 5.34
N GLY A 479 -16.79 -18.56 6.50
CA GLY A 479 -18.25 -18.58 6.63
C GLY A 479 -18.98 -17.46 5.88
N ILE A 480 -18.40 -16.26 5.77
CA ILE A 480 -18.95 -15.17 4.95
C ILE A 480 -18.82 -15.52 3.47
N LEU A 481 -17.67 -16.01 3.00
CA LEU A 481 -17.49 -16.49 1.62
C LEU A 481 -18.39 -17.69 1.29
N ASP A 482 -18.67 -18.58 2.25
CA ASP A 482 -19.59 -19.72 2.12
C ASP A 482 -21.07 -19.31 2.16
N GLN A 483 -21.44 -18.27 2.93
CA GLN A 483 -22.80 -17.70 2.94
C GLN A 483 -23.09 -16.81 1.72
N HIS A 484 -22.05 -16.32 1.01
CA HIS A 484 -22.18 -15.59 -0.27
C HIS A 484 -22.64 -16.49 -1.44
N LEU A 485 -22.96 -17.75 -1.17
CA LEU A 485 -23.34 -18.75 -2.14
C LEU A 485 -24.75 -19.29 -1.86
N ASP A 486 -25.78 -18.46 -2.03
CA ASP A 486 -27.04 -19.04 -2.50
C ASP A 486 -26.80 -19.54 -3.94
N GLN A 487 -26.38 -20.81 -4.02
CA GLN A 487 -25.92 -21.52 -5.21
C GLN A 487 -26.95 -21.46 -6.37
N ASN A 488 -28.21 -21.11 -6.07
CA ASN A 488 -29.31 -21.05 -7.03
C ASN A 488 -29.57 -19.66 -7.63
N GLN A 489 -29.14 -18.55 -7.02
CA GLN A 489 -29.44 -17.20 -7.53
C GLN A 489 -28.52 -16.73 -8.67
N PHE A 490 -27.29 -17.28 -8.73
CA PHE A 490 -26.35 -17.02 -9.81
C PHE A 490 -26.67 -17.81 -11.10
N ALA A 491 -27.62 -18.75 -11.04
CA ALA A 491 -27.86 -19.78 -12.05
C ALA A 491 -28.90 -19.43 -13.14
N ARG A 492 -29.45 -18.21 -13.18
CA ARG A 492 -30.29 -17.82 -14.32
C ARG A 492 -29.42 -17.76 -15.57
N LYS A 493 -29.70 -18.65 -16.54
CA LYS A 493 -29.10 -18.70 -17.88
C LYS A 493 -28.90 -17.27 -18.41
N SER A 494 -27.68 -16.76 -18.37
CA SER A 494 -27.27 -15.65 -19.25
C SER A 494 -27.11 -16.23 -20.65
N SER A 495 -28.23 -16.56 -21.31
CA SER A 495 -28.22 -16.89 -22.73
C SER A 495 -28.04 -15.63 -23.60
N MET A 496 -27.92 -14.44 -22.98
CA MET A 496 -27.99 -13.15 -23.66
C MET A 496 -26.63 -12.45 -23.78
N PHE A 497 -25.69 -12.65 -22.84
CA PHE A 497 -24.34 -12.06 -22.90
C PHE A 497 -23.25 -13.13 -22.79
N PRO A 498 -22.51 -13.42 -23.89
CA PRO A 498 -21.34 -14.29 -23.83
C PRO A 498 -20.19 -13.66 -23.03
N ASN A 499 -19.37 -14.50 -22.39
CA ASN A 499 -18.17 -14.14 -21.61
C ASN A 499 -18.40 -13.33 -20.33
N THR A 500 -19.52 -13.52 -19.61
CA THR A 500 -19.72 -12.98 -18.25
C THR A 500 -19.12 -13.90 -17.16
N ALA A 501 -18.93 -13.41 -15.93
CA ALA A 501 -18.48 -14.26 -14.82
C ALA A 501 -19.44 -15.44 -14.58
N ALA A 502 -20.76 -15.18 -14.63
CA ALA A 502 -21.80 -16.20 -14.52
C ALA A 502 -21.75 -17.23 -15.67
N TYR A 503 -21.47 -16.78 -16.90
CA TYR A 503 -21.30 -17.67 -18.05
C TYR A 503 -20.13 -18.64 -17.81
N TYR A 504 -18.93 -18.13 -17.51
CA TYR A 504 -17.75 -18.99 -17.29
C TYR A 504 -17.99 -19.99 -16.18
N ARG A 505 -18.52 -19.53 -15.04
CA ARG A 505 -18.89 -20.41 -13.93
C ARG A 505 -19.85 -21.51 -14.35
N SER A 506 -20.91 -21.19 -15.10
CA SER A 506 -21.88 -22.20 -15.57
C SER A 506 -21.21 -23.26 -16.45
N GLN A 507 -20.28 -22.84 -17.31
CA GLN A 507 -19.54 -23.74 -18.20
C GLN A 507 -18.58 -24.64 -17.40
N TYR A 508 -17.90 -24.10 -16.39
CA TYR A 508 -17.00 -24.86 -15.53
C TYR A 508 -17.74 -25.87 -14.65
N LEU A 509 -18.89 -25.49 -14.07
CA LEU A 509 -19.74 -26.40 -13.30
C LEU A 509 -20.31 -27.54 -14.15
N SER A 510 -20.65 -27.27 -15.40
CA SER A 510 -21.15 -28.29 -16.34
C SER A 510 -20.05 -29.22 -16.88
N GLY A 511 -18.78 -28.82 -16.76
CA GLY A 511 -17.64 -29.52 -17.39
C GLY A 511 -17.53 -29.29 -18.91
N GLU A 512 -18.41 -28.50 -19.53
CA GLU A 512 -18.31 -28.16 -20.96
C GLU A 512 -16.97 -27.49 -21.29
N LEU A 513 -16.51 -26.59 -20.42
CA LEU A 513 -15.20 -25.95 -20.46
C LEU A 513 -14.52 -26.07 -19.11
N THR A 514 -13.20 -25.93 -19.10
CA THR A 514 -12.39 -25.73 -17.89
C THR A 514 -11.75 -24.34 -17.89
N PRO A 515 -11.35 -23.82 -16.71
CA PRO A 515 -10.52 -22.62 -16.64
C PRO A 515 -9.24 -22.72 -17.50
N LEU A 516 -8.63 -23.91 -17.59
CA LEU A 516 -7.45 -24.15 -18.41
C LEU A 516 -7.73 -24.05 -19.92
N ASP A 517 -8.89 -24.55 -20.39
CA ASP A 517 -9.31 -24.39 -21.80
C ASP A 517 -9.43 -22.91 -22.17
N VAL A 518 -9.99 -22.11 -21.26
CA VAL A 518 -10.14 -20.67 -21.43
C VAL A 518 -8.78 -19.96 -21.42
N ALA A 519 -7.85 -20.38 -20.57
CA ALA A 519 -6.49 -19.83 -20.57
C ALA A 519 -5.74 -20.08 -21.88
N HIS A 520 -5.85 -21.28 -22.44
CA HIS A 520 -5.27 -21.59 -23.74
C HIS A 520 -5.89 -20.78 -24.89
N ALA A 521 -7.17 -20.42 -24.81
CA ALA A 521 -7.83 -19.59 -25.80
C ALA A 521 -7.41 -18.12 -25.72
N ILE A 522 -7.25 -17.56 -24.51
CA ILE A 522 -6.94 -16.14 -24.31
C ILE A 522 -5.44 -15.83 -24.54
N LEU A 523 -4.53 -16.67 -24.04
CA LEU A 523 -3.09 -16.35 -24.04
C LEU A 523 -2.51 -15.96 -25.41
N PRO A 524 -2.83 -16.65 -26.53
CA PRO A 524 -2.36 -16.26 -27.86
C PRO A 524 -2.84 -14.88 -28.32
N LEU A 525 -3.96 -14.39 -27.78
CA LEU A 525 -4.57 -13.12 -28.18
C LEU A 525 -3.93 -11.92 -27.48
N ILE A 526 -3.37 -12.11 -26.28
CA ILE A 526 -2.92 -11.01 -25.40
C ILE A 526 -1.41 -10.91 -25.26
N ARG A 527 -0.66 -11.94 -25.66
CA ARG A 527 0.79 -11.98 -25.52
C ARG A 527 1.51 -11.10 -26.54
N ARG A 528 2.51 -10.36 -26.08
CA ARG A 528 3.39 -9.53 -26.92
C ARG A 528 4.60 -10.28 -27.49
N ASP A 529 4.97 -11.37 -26.85
CA ASP A 529 6.16 -12.17 -27.14
C ASP A 529 5.91 -13.28 -28.18
N THR A 530 4.72 -13.32 -28.77
CA THR A 530 4.41 -14.17 -29.93
C THR A 530 4.81 -13.47 -31.24
N SER A 531 4.97 -14.25 -32.32
CA SER A 531 5.26 -13.71 -33.65
C SER A 531 4.24 -14.24 -34.67
N PRO A 532 3.30 -13.41 -35.16
CA PRO A 532 3.08 -12.01 -34.77
C PRO A 532 2.58 -11.87 -33.31
N PRO A 533 2.71 -10.68 -32.69
CA PRO A 533 2.09 -10.39 -31.40
C PRO A 533 0.57 -10.62 -31.46
N GLY A 534 -0.02 -11.03 -30.34
CA GLY A 534 -1.46 -11.23 -30.23
C GLY A 534 -2.24 -9.96 -30.56
N GLU A 535 -3.41 -10.12 -31.20
CA GLU A 535 -4.23 -9.02 -31.73
C GLU A 535 -4.62 -7.99 -30.66
N HIS A 536 -4.82 -8.43 -29.42
CA HIS A 536 -5.22 -7.58 -28.29
C HIS A 536 -4.05 -7.20 -27.38
N SER A 537 -2.82 -7.62 -27.69
CA SER A 537 -1.64 -7.44 -26.83
C SER A 537 -1.30 -5.98 -26.50
N VAL A 538 -1.72 -5.01 -27.33
CA VAL A 538 -1.49 -3.57 -27.09
C VAL A 538 -2.14 -3.05 -25.79
N ALA A 539 -3.22 -3.67 -25.35
CA ALA A 539 -3.92 -3.32 -24.11
C ALA A 539 -3.25 -3.88 -22.85
N TRP A 540 -2.24 -4.73 -23.00
CA TRP A 540 -1.54 -5.40 -21.90
C TRP A 540 -0.11 -4.91 -21.82
N ILE A 541 0.37 -4.51 -20.65
CA ILE A 541 1.77 -4.14 -20.43
C ILE A 541 2.61 -5.40 -20.20
N GLU A 542 2.12 -6.33 -19.40
CA GLU A 542 2.84 -7.54 -19.03
C GLU A 542 1.89 -8.73 -18.89
N VAL A 543 2.29 -9.88 -19.43
CA VAL A 543 1.56 -11.15 -19.40
C VAL A 543 2.58 -12.27 -19.15
N HIS A 544 2.35 -13.07 -18.12
CA HIS A 544 3.18 -14.24 -17.81
C HIS A 544 2.37 -15.52 -17.98
N ALA A 545 2.47 -16.12 -19.16
CA ALA A 545 1.69 -17.30 -19.54
C ALA A 545 1.79 -18.45 -18.51
N GLU A 546 2.97 -18.65 -17.93
CA GLU A 546 3.22 -19.70 -16.94
C GLU A 546 2.50 -19.44 -15.61
N LEU A 547 2.40 -18.19 -15.14
CA LEU A 547 1.57 -17.83 -13.96
C LEU A 547 0.08 -18.04 -14.25
N VAL A 548 -0.38 -17.60 -15.42
CA VAL A 548 -1.79 -17.75 -15.83
C VAL A 548 -2.21 -19.21 -15.93
N LEU A 549 -1.40 -20.04 -16.59
CA LEU A 549 -1.68 -21.47 -16.76
C LEU A 549 -1.68 -22.19 -15.41
N ARG A 550 -0.75 -21.88 -14.50
CA ARG A 550 -0.73 -22.46 -13.15
C ARG A 550 -1.99 -22.14 -12.35
N ALA A 551 -2.44 -20.88 -12.36
CA ALA A 551 -3.66 -20.48 -11.68
C ALA A 551 -4.91 -21.14 -12.31
N ALA A 552 -4.98 -21.21 -13.63
CA ALA A 552 -6.07 -21.86 -14.35
C ALA A 552 -6.09 -23.39 -14.14
N GLU A 553 -4.94 -24.04 -14.06
CA GLU A 553 -4.81 -25.47 -13.73
C GLU A 553 -5.28 -25.75 -12.30
N ALA A 554 -4.86 -24.92 -11.33
CA ALA A 554 -5.31 -25.04 -9.95
C ALA A 554 -6.84 -24.89 -9.82
N SER A 555 -7.44 -23.95 -10.54
CA SER A 555 -8.90 -23.81 -10.60
C SER A 555 -9.58 -25.00 -11.29
N THR A 556 -9.01 -25.50 -12.39
CA THR A 556 -9.51 -26.68 -13.09
C THR A 556 -9.55 -27.91 -12.19
N ILE A 557 -8.50 -28.13 -11.39
CA ILE A 557 -8.45 -29.20 -10.39
C ILE A 557 -9.59 -29.03 -9.37
N ARG A 558 -9.80 -27.82 -8.84
CA ARG A 558 -10.90 -27.55 -7.90
C ARG A 558 -12.28 -27.83 -8.49
N TYR A 559 -12.54 -27.46 -9.74
CA TYR A 559 -13.81 -27.78 -10.40
C TYR A 559 -14.00 -29.29 -10.60
N ASN A 560 -12.95 -30.00 -11.04
CA ASN A 560 -13.00 -31.47 -11.20
C ASN A 560 -13.25 -32.20 -9.87
N GLU A 561 -12.68 -31.69 -8.79
CA GLU A 561 -12.86 -32.18 -7.42
C GLU A 561 -14.14 -31.65 -6.75
N LYS A 562 -14.95 -30.87 -7.45
CA LYS A 562 -16.20 -30.25 -6.95
C LYS A 562 -16.01 -29.37 -5.70
N ARG A 563 -14.87 -28.69 -5.61
CA ARG A 563 -14.46 -27.80 -4.50
C ARG A 563 -14.11 -26.38 -4.98
N SER A 564 -14.95 -25.84 -5.85
CA SER A 564 -14.85 -24.47 -6.36
C SER A 564 -14.88 -23.46 -5.20
N LEU A 565 -14.03 -22.43 -5.26
CA LEU A 565 -13.89 -21.40 -4.20
C LEU A 565 -14.99 -20.34 -4.20
N GLY A 566 -15.86 -20.32 -5.21
CA GLY A 566 -16.97 -19.37 -5.28
C GLY A 566 -17.28 -18.86 -6.69
N PRO A 567 -17.96 -17.70 -6.81
CA PRO A 567 -18.47 -17.21 -8.09
C PRO A 567 -17.37 -16.77 -9.07
N LEU A 568 -16.20 -16.38 -8.56
CA LEU A 568 -15.06 -15.92 -9.36
C LEU A 568 -13.99 -16.98 -9.60
N ASP A 569 -14.13 -18.20 -9.06
CA ASP A 569 -13.13 -19.25 -9.23
C ASP A 569 -12.97 -19.59 -10.72
N GLY A 570 -11.76 -19.42 -11.26
CA GLY A 570 -11.41 -19.67 -12.65
C GLY A 570 -11.78 -18.54 -13.62
N VAL A 571 -12.49 -17.50 -13.17
CA VAL A 571 -12.98 -16.42 -14.05
C VAL A 571 -11.80 -15.57 -14.54
N PRO A 572 -11.67 -15.33 -15.86
CA PRO A 572 -10.62 -14.47 -16.40
C PRO A 572 -10.75 -13.03 -15.89
N THR A 573 -9.66 -12.50 -15.31
CA THR A 573 -9.60 -11.14 -14.79
C THR A 573 -8.26 -10.52 -15.12
N ALA A 574 -8.15 -9.20 -15.06
CA ALA A 574 -6.89 -8.49 -15.14
C ALA A 574 -6.92 -7.18 -14.36
N VAL A 575 -5.75 -6.63 -14.06
CA VAL A 575 -5.64 -5.44 -13.22
C VAL A 575 -4.83 -4.37 -13.93
N LYS A 576 -5.17 -3.11 -13.74
CA LYS A 576 -4.39 -1.98 -14.24
C LYS A 576 -2.95 -2.06 -13.72
N ASP A 577 -1.97 -1.58 -14.49
CA ASP A 577 -0.54 -1.59 -14.10
C ASP A 577 -0.16 -0.56 -13.00
N GLU A 578 -1.11 -0.29 -12.11
CA GLU A 578 -0.90 0.43 -10.85
C GLU A 578 -1.22 -0.42 -9.60
N TYR A 579 -1.67 -1.65 -9.82
CA TYR A 579 -1.87 -2.66 -8.78
C TYR A 579 -0.62 -3.54 -8.68
N ASP A 580 -0.19 -3.81 -7.45
CA ASP A 580 0.89 -4.75 -7.20
C ASP A 580 0.35 -6.19 -7.27
N VAL A 581 1.01 -7.02 -8.10
CA VAL A 581 0.68 -8.44 -8.31
C VAL A 581 1.99 -9.22 -8.22
N LEU A 582 2.01 -10.31 -7.44
CA LEU A 582 3.23 -11.09 -7.28
C LEU A 582 3.69 -11.69 -8.61
N GLY A 583 5.00 -11.59 -8.88
CA GLY A 583 5.60 -12.06 -10.13
C GLY A 583 5.42 -11.13 -11.33
N TYR A 584 4.80 -9.96 -11.15
CA TYR A 584 4.69 -8.92 -12.17
C TYR A 584 5.37 -7.62 -11.71
N ARG A 585 5.84 -6.84 -12.67
CA ARG A 585 6.30 -5.47 -12.44
C ARG A 585 5.11 -4.53 -12.29
N THR A 586 5.33 -3.35 -11.69
CA THR A 586 4.32 -2.29 -11.60
C THR A 586 4.91 -1.03 -12.23
N SER A 587 4.71 -0.82 -13.54
CA SER A 587 5.38 0.29 -14.24
C SER A 587 4.62 1.62 -14.18
N GLN A 588 3.39 1.64 -13.65
CA GLN A 588 2.50 2.82 -13.68
C GLN A 588 2.32 3.37 -15.11
N GLY A 589 2.47 2.51 -16.12
CA GLY A 589 2.44 2.88 -17.53
C GLY A 589 3.70 3.59 -18.04
N GLY A 590 4.74 3.71 -17.22
CA GLY A 590 6.04 4.29 -17.58
C GLY A 590 7.08 3.22 -17.96
N ILE A 591 8.34 3.64 -18.06
CA ILE A 591 9.46 2.74 -18.39
C ILE A 591 10.15 2.12 -17.17
N HIS A 592 9.91 2.68 -15.98
CA HIS A 592 10.55 2.24 -14.74
C HIS A 592 9.64 1.26 -14.01
N ASP A 593 10.22 0.37 -13.23
CA ASP A 593 9.47 -0.57 -12.40
C ASP A 593 9.27 -0.04 -10.99
N TYR A 594 8.06 0.39 -10.66
CA TYR A 594 7.69 0.90 -9.35
C TYR A 594 7.33 -0.19 -8.34
N ALA A 595 7.33 -1.47 -8.74
CA ALA A 595 7.27 -2.58 -7.79
C ALA A 595 8.56 -2.66 -6.95
N GLU A 596 9.71 -2.33 -7.55
CA GLU A 596 11.00 -2.17 -6.85
C GLU A 596 11.21 -0.73 -6.35
N PHE A 597 10.71 0.29 -7.07
CA PHE A 597 10.92 1.71 -6.74
C PHE A 597 10.04 2.28 -5.61
N LEU A 598 9.55 1.44 -4.70
CA LEU A 598 9.22 1.85 -3.33
C LEU A 598 10.43 1.73 -2.36
N GLU A 599 11.65 1.70 -2.89
CA GLU A 599 12.90 2.04 -2.19
C GLU A 599 13.01 3.54 -1.80
N VAL A 600 11.88 4.24 -1.57
CA VAL A 600 11.89 5.66 -1.17
C VAL A 600 12.01 5.77 0.36
N GLY A 601 13.26 5.62 0.81
CA GLY A 601 13.73 5.99 2.15
C GLY A 601 13.37 5.01 3.27
N PRO A 602 14.08 5.06 4.42
CA PRO A 602 13.77 4.30 5.62
C PRO A 602 12.39 4.68 6.18
N GLY A 603 11.37 4.13 5.52
CA GLY A 603 10.00 4.16 5.93
C GLY A 603 8.97 4.75 4.98
N ALA A 604 8.84 4.13 3.82
CA ALA A 604 7.52 4.00 3.24
C ALA A 604 6.71 2.99 4.08
N ARG A 605 5.45 3.31 4.39
CA ARG A 605 4.45 2.39 4.99
C ARG A 605 3.93 1.36 3.95
N GLY A 606 4.81 0.84 3.10
CA GLY A 606 4.48 -0.18 2.11
C GLY A 606 5.24 -1.46 2.43
N ASN A 607 4.51 -2.57 2.55
CA ASN A 607 5.13 -3.89 2.54
C ASN A 607 5.63 -4.20 1.13
N VAL A 608 6.91 -3.88 0.88
CA VAL A 608 7.62 -4.24 -0.35
C VAL A 608 7.53 -5.75 -0.55
N GLY A 609 7.11 -6.18 -1.74
CA GLY A 609 6.95 -7.60 -2.07
C GLY A 609 5.62 -8.22 -1.65
N GLN A 610 4.60 -7.43 -1.28
CA GLN A 610 3.23 -7.91 -1.12
C GLN A 610 2.32 -7.42 -2.25
N PRO A 611 1.40 -8.25 -2.74
CA PRO A 611 0.39 -7.79 -3.69
C PRO A 611 -0.55 -6.77 -3.03
N SER A 612 -1.23 -5.97 -3.85
CA SER A 612 -2.29 -5.09 -3.37
C SER A 612 -3.37 -5.91 -2.64
N TRP A 613 -3.90 -5.41 -1.52
CA TRP A 613 -4.85 -6.16 -0.70
C TRP A 613 -6.05 -6.68 -1.50
N CYS A 614 -6.65 -5.81 -2.32
CA CYS A 614 -7.75 -6.18 -3.21
C CYS A 614 -7.35 -7.21 -4.27
N VAL A 615 -6.07 -7.28 -4.68
CA VAL A 615 -5.54 -8.33 -5.56
C VAL A 615 -5.46 -9.65 -4.80
N SER A 616 -4.97 -9.65 -3.55
CA SER A 616 -5.00 -10.87 -2.71
C SER A 616 -6.41 -11.42 -2.56
N LYS A 617 -7.40 -10.56 -2.31
CA LYS A 617 -8.81 -10.99 -2.20
C LYS A 617 -9.37 -11.55 -3.50
N LEU A 618 -8.95 -11.00 -4.63
CA LEU A 618 -9.30 -11.52 -5.94
C LEU A 618 -8.66 -12.90 -6.20
N GLU A 619 -7.39 -13.10 -5.81
CA GLU A 619 -6.69 -14.38 -5.92
C GLU A 619 -7.26 -15.44 -4.96
N GLU A 620 -7.58 -15.06 -3.71
CA GLU A 620 -8.25 -15.90 -2.70
C GLU A 620 -9.63 -16.37 -3.19
N ALA A 621 -10.36 -15.53 -3.94
CA ALA A 621 -11.63 -15.91 -4.58
C ALA A 621 -11.46 -16.84 -5.80
N GLY A 622 -10.22 -17.20 -6.15
CA GLY A 622 -9.88 -18.12 -7.24
C GLY A 622 -9.89 -17.51 -8.64
N ALA A 623 -10.03 -16.18 -8.77
CA ALA A 623 -9.97 -15.53 -10.08
C ALA A 623 -8.59 -15.66 -10.72
N VAL A 624 -8.54 -15.78 -12.05
CA VAL A 624 -7.28 -15.93 -12.79
C VAL A 624 -6.86 -14.59 -13.35
N ILE A 625 -5.76 -14.02 -12.85
CA ILE A 625 -5.20 -12.74 -13.31
C ILE A 625 -4.32 -12.97 -14.55
N TYR A 626 -4.78 -12.51 -15.72
CA TYR A 626 -4.09 -12.72 -17.00
C TYR A 626 -2.90 -11.79 -17.24
N GLY A 627 -2.76 -10.74 -16.45
CA GLY A 627 -1.67 -9.78 -16.58
C GLY A 627 -2.02 -8.34 -16.16
N LYS A 628 -1.08 -7.44 -16.46
CA LYS A 628 -1.16 -6.00 -16.14
C LYS A 628 -1.67 -5.24 -17.36
N LEU A 629 -2.73 -4.45 -17.19
CA LEU A 629 -3.37 -3.69 -18.25
C LEU A 629 -2.80 -2.29 -18.41
N SER A 630 -2.78 -1.83 -19.66
CA SER A 630 -2.33 -0.50 -20.06
C SER A 630 -3.10 0.61 -19.33
N LEU A 631 -2.39 1.68 -19.04
CA LEU A 631 -2.92 2.92 -18.50
C LEU A 631 -2.23 4.13 -19.11
N HIS A 632 -2.88 5.29 -18.99
CA HIS A 632 -2.17 6.55 -19.13
C HIS A 632 -1.12 6.66 -18.02
N GLU A 633 0.11 7.03 -18.38
CA GLU A 633 1.26 7.08 -17.46
C GLU A 633 0.92 7.87 -16.17
N PHE A 634 1.14 7.28 -14.99
CA PHE A 634 0.75 7.77 -13.64
C PHE A 634 -0.71 8.17 -13.45
N GLY A 635 -1.57 7.78 -14.38
CA GLY A 635 -2.98 8.13 -14.35
C GLY A 635 -3.30 9.61 -14.61
N MET A 636 -2.37 10.36 -15.20
CA MET A 636 -2.40 11.83 -15.23
C MET A 636 -3.22 12.47 -16.37
N ASP A 637 -3.89 11.69 -17.22
CA ASP A 637 -4.71 12.20 -18.32
C ASP A 637 -5.90 11.27 -18.60
N THR A 638 -6.93 11.82 -19.25
CA THR A 638 -8.22 11.18 -19.52
C THR A 638 -8.39 10.66 -20.93
N ALA A 639 -7.42 10.88 -21.83
CA ALA A 639 -7.42 10.25 -23.14
C ALA A 639 -7.14 8.75 -23.05
N GLY A 640 -6.12 8.34 -22.28
CA GLY A 640 -5.74 6.93 -22.12
C GLY A 640 -4.61 6.44 -23.04
N TYR A 641 -3.95 7.35 -23.77
CA TYR A 641 -2.78 6.99 -24.59
C TYR A 641 -1.56 6.61 -23.74
N ASN A 642 -0.69 5.76 -24.28
CA ASN A 642 0.58 5.39 -23.69
C ASN A 642 1.65 5.31 -24.78
N ILE A 643 2.69 6.14 -24.65
CA ILE A 643 3.76 6.26 -25.66
C ILE A 643 4.88 5.23 -25.49
N PHE A 644 4.95 4.57 -24.33
CA PHE A 644 6.02 3.62 -23.99
C PHE A 644 5.61 2.19 -24.33
N HIS A 645 4.38 1.82 -23.96
CA HIS A 645 3.83 0.48 -24.17
C HIS A 645 2.91 0.39 -25.38
N GLY A 646 2.56 1.52 -26.01
CA GLY A 646 1.59 1.58 -27.09
C GLY A 646 0.17 1.85 -26.60
N THR A 647 -0.64 2.44 -27.47
CA THR A 647 -1.97 2.95 -27.13
C THR A 647 -3.07 2.02 -27.62
N PRO A 648 -3.87 1.41 -26.72
CA PRO A 648 -5.09 0.73 -27.14
C PRO A 648 -6.09 1.76 -27.65
N ARG A 649 -6.52 1.57 -28.90
CA ARG A 649 -7.54 2.41 -29.54
C ARG A 649 -8.94 1.92 -29.15
N ASN A 650 -9.93 2.81 -29.22
CA ASN A 650 -11.30 2.48 -28.86
C ASN A 650 -11.81 1.28 -29.70
N PRO A 651 -12.39 0.23 -29.07
CA PRO A 651 -12.89 -0.94 -29.80
C PRO A 651 -13.98 -0.65 -30.84
N TYR A 652 -14.79 0.40 -30.65
CA TYR A 652 -15.89 0.73 -31.54
C TYR A 652 -15.46 1.59 -32.74
N ASP A 653 -14.49 2.48 -32.54
CA ASP A 653 -13.86 3.27 -33.60
C ASP A 653 -12.38 3.53 -33.29
N PRO A 654 -11.43 2.96 -34.05
CA PRO A 654 -10.00 3.12 -33.79
C PRO A 654 -9.49 4.56 -34.02
N SER A 655 -10.29 5.50 -34.54
CA SER A 655 -9.94 6.92 -34.54
C SER A 655 -10.16 7.63 -33.21
N TYR A 656 -10.61 6.91 -32.17
CA TYR A 656 -10.83 7.44 -30.83
C TYR A 656 -9.92 6.77 -29.81
N TYR A 657 -9.64 7.49 -28.74
CA TYR A 657 -9.07 6.88 -27.55
C TYR A 657 -10.13 6.08 -26.77
N THR A 658 -9.67 5.12 -25.98
CA THR A 658 -10.47 4.30 -25.07
C THR A 658 -11.00 5.07 -23.87
N GLY A 659 -10.50 6.28 -23.63
CA GLY A 659 -10.68 6.96 -22.34
C GLY A 659 -9.62 6.50 -21.36
N GLY A 660 -9.34 7.36 -20.40
CA GLY A 660 -8.21 7.20 -19.49
C GLY A 660 -8.55 7.60 -18.07
N SER A 661 -7.71 7.22 -17.11
CA SER A 661 -6.44 6.55 -17.35
C SER A 661 -6.49 5.02 -17.46
N SER A 662 -7.57 4.33 -17.10
CA SER A 662 -7.66 2.85 -17.15
C SER A 662 -7.98 2.31 -18.56
N SER A 663 -7.19 2.72 -19.56
CA SER A 663 -7.45 2.46 -20.98
C SER A 663 -7.47 0.99 -21.36
N GLY A 664 -6.51 0.20 -20.86
CA GLY A 664 -6.48 -1.25 -21.07
C GLY A 664 -7.63 -1.98 -20.38
N CYS A 665 -8.13 -1.47 -19.25
CA CYS A 665 -9.26 -2.03 -18.49
C CYS A 665 -10.57 -1.92 -19.28
N GLY A 666 -10.91 -0.71 -19.74
CA GLY A 666 -12.07 -0.51 -20.60
C GLY A 666 -11.98 -1.35 -21.89
N TYR A 667 -10.81 -1.36 -22.53
CA TYR A 667 -10.58 -2.13 -23.75
C TYR A 667 -10.77 -3.64 -23.56
N ALA A 668 -10.07 -4.25 -22.58
CA ALA A 668 -10.04 -5.70 -22.41
C ALA A 668 -11.42 -6.28 -22.05
N VAL A 669 -12.23 -5.52 -21.31
CA VAL A 669 -13.61 -5.88 -21.01
C VAL A 669 -14.50 -5.71 -22.24
N ALA A 670 -14.38 -4.58 -22.95
CA ALA A 670 -15.21 -4.27 -24.10
C ALA A 670 -14.98 -5.21 -25.29
N THR A 671 -13.75 -5.71 -25.49
CA THR A 671 -13.46 -6.71 -26.54
C THR A 671 -13.81 -8.14 -26.13
N GLY A 672 -14.31 -8.36 -24.91
CA GLY A 672 -14.73 -9.68 -24.42
C GLY A 672 -13.59 -10.60 -24.02
N ILE A 673 -12.35 -10.11 -23.96
CA ILE A 673 -11.17 -10.92 -23.59
C ILE A 673 -11.23 -11.32 -22.12
N VAL A 674 -11.64 -10.40 -21.24
CA VAL A 674 -11.94 -10.70 -19.83
C VAL A 674 -13.30 -10.11 -19.43
N PRO A 675 -14.14 -10.79 -18.63
CA PRO A 675 -15.37 -10.22 -18.08
C PRO A 675 -15.15 -9.08 -17.10
N LEU A 676 -13.97 -9.06 -16.47
CA LEU A 676 -13.67 -8.33 -15.24
C LEU A 676 -12.29 -7.65 -15.35
N SER A 677 -12.21 -6.41 -14.88
CA SER A 677 -10.92 -5.77 -14.63
C SER A 677 -10.96 -4.81 -13.45
N MET A 678 -9.79 -4.57 -12.85
CA MET A 678 -9.63 -3.58 -11.78
C MET A 678 -8.96 -2.32 -12.31
N GLY A 679 -9.66 -1.19 -12.21
CA GLY A 679 -9.18 0.13 -12.59
C GLY A 679 -8.99 1.05 -11.39
N ALA A 680 -8.63 2.30 -11.63
CA ALA A 680 -8.60 3.32 -10.58
C ALA A 680 -9.03 4.67 -11.13
N ASP A 681 -9.53 5.53 -10.24
CA ASP A 681 -10.29 6.72 -10.60
C ASP A 681 -9.94 7.90 -9.67
N GLY A 682 -9.17 8.87 -10.19
CA GLY A 682 -8.88 10.16 -9.52
C GLY A 682 -9.53 11.38 -10.17
N GLY A 683 -9.95 11.25 -11.43
CA GLY A 683 -10.66 12.28 -12.20
C GLY A 683 -11.59 11.69 -13.24
N GLY A 684 -12.14 10.50 -12.99
CA GLY A 684 -12.96 9.74 -13.95
C GLY A 684 -12.29 8.49 -14.53
N SER A 685 -11.11 8.10 -14.05
CA SER A 685 -10.30 7.07 -14.70
C SER A 685 -10.85 5.63 -14.68
N ILE A 686 -11.95 5.34 -13.97
CA ILE A 686 -12.78 4.13 -14.16
C ILE A 686 -13.96 4.45 -15.07
N ARG A 687 -14.64 5.56 -14.79
CA ARG A 687 -15.90 5.96 -15.41
C ARG A 687 -15.75 6.36 -16.89
N LEU A 688 -14.68 7.04 -17.26
CA LEU A 688 -14.42 7.47 -18.65
C LEU A 688 -14.11 6.27 -19.57
N PRO A 689 -13.21 5.34 -19.22
CA PRO A 689 -13.08 4.10 -19.98
C PRO A 689 -14.37 3.27 -20.02
N ALA A 690 -15.13 3.23 -18.91
CA ALA A 690 -16.43 2.55 -18.89
C ALA A 690 -17.42 3.18 -19.90
N SER A 691 -17.52 4.52 -19.91
CA SER A 691 -18.33 5.26 -20.86
C SER A 691 -17.88 5.06 -22.30
N PHE A 692 -16.60 5.29 -22.61
CA PHE A 692 -16.10 5.28 -23.99
C PHE A 692 -15.93 3.87 -24.55
N CYS A 693 -15.85 2.84 -23.72
CA CYS A 693 -15.79 1.45 -24.17
C CYS A 693 -17.10 0.67 -23.96
N SER A 694 -18.21 1.33 -23.58
CA SER A 694 -19.52 0.70 -23.38
C SER A 694 -19.49 -0.49 -22.41
N VAL A 695 -18.90 -0.29 -21.24
CA VAL A 695 -18.85 -1.27 -20.15
C VAL A 695 -19.28 -0.63 -18.84
N PHE A 696 -19.48 -1.42 -17.79
CA PHE A 696 -19.93 -0.93 -16.49
C PHE A 696 -18.73 -0.61 -15.61
N GLY A 697 -18.77 0.50 -14.87
CA GLY A 697 -17.68 0.90 -13.98
C GLY A 697 -18.19 1.53 -12.69
N LEU A 698 -17.65 1.08 -11.56
CA LEU A 698 -17.98 1.63 -10.24
C LEU A 698 -16.78 2.37 -9.66
N LYS A 699 -17.01 3.62 -9.25
CA LYS A 699 -16.12 4.47 -8.45
C LYS A 699 -16.62 4.42 -7.01
N PRO A 700 -16.04 3.60 -6.11
CA PRO A 700 -16.53 3.45 -4.74
C PRO A 700 -16.34 4.72 -3.90
N THR A 701 -16.95 4.77 -2.71
CA THR A 701 -16.71 5.84 -1.73
C THR A 701 -15.21 5.94 -1.46
N HIS A 702 -14.71 7.17 -1.26
CA HIS A 702 -13.29 7.37 -0.98
C HIS A 702 -12.83 6.56 0.24
N GLY A 703 -11.78 5.76 0.05
CA GLY A 703 -11.24 4.83 1.05
C GLY A 703 -11.92 3.46 1.14
N ARG A 704 -13.03 3.20 0.41
CA ARG A 704 -13.75 1.92 0.47
C ARG A 704 -12.92 0.72 0.00
N VAL A 705 -12.23 0.86 -1.13
CA VAL A 705 -11.31 -0.15 -1.66
C VAL A 705 -9.89 0.29 -1.35
N SER A 706 -9.14 -0.58 -0.68
CA SER A 706 -7.83 -0.23 -0.12
C SER A 706 -6.75 -0.03 -1.18
N PHE A 707 -5.88 0.96 -0.95
CA PHE A 707 -4.62 1.10 -1.68
C PHE A 707 -3.49 0.25 -1.08
N TYR A 708 -3.66 -0.27 0.13
CA TYR A 708 -2.63 -1.04 0.85
C TYR A 708 -2.11 -2.23 0.01
N PRO A 709 -0.80 -2.56 0.07
CA PRO A 709 0.27 -1.79 0.72
C PRO A 709 0.84 -0.67 -0.18
N GLY A 710 0.36 -0.57 -1.42
CA GLY A 710 0.78 0.43 -2.40
C GLY A 710 0.41 1.86 -2.02
N GLN A 711 1.09 2.83 -2.64
CA GLN A 711 0.80 4.24 -2.42
C GLN A 711 -0.38 4.71 -3.29
N ASN A 712 -1.21 5.58 -2.74
CA ASN A 712 -2.21 6.30 -3.51
C ASN A 712 -1.58 7.55 -4.15
N HIS A 713 -1.44 7.54 -5.48
CA HIS A 713 -0.83 8.62 -6.27
C HIS A 713 -1.59 9.96 -6.19
N SER A 714 -2.84 9.94 -5.72
CA SER A 714 -3.62 11.13 -5.44
C SER A 714 -4.48 10.89 -4.21
N GLY A 715 -3.80 10.87 -3.05
CA GLY A 715 -4.35 10.46 -1.75
C GLY A 715 -5.68 11.09 -1.38
N THR A 716 -6.00 12.29 -1.89
CA THR A 716 -7.23 13.01 -1.56
C THR A 716 -8.32 12.98 -2.64
N ALA A 717 -8.15 12.17 -3.70
CA ALA A 717 -9.11 12.12 -4.83
C ALA A 717 -9.24 10.74 -5.49
N ALA A 718 -8.17 9.95 -5.50
CA ALA A 718 -8.13 8.66 -6.19
C ALA A 718 -8.71 7.52 -5.37
N VAL A 719 -9.45 6.64 -6.06
CA VAL A 719 -10.00 5.38 -5.54
C VAL A 719 -9.64 4.22 -6.46
N ARG A 720 -9.66 3.00 -5.94
CA ARG A 720 -9.66 1.75 -6.72
C ARG A 720 -11.08 1.25 -6.90
N GLY A 721 -11.35 0.54 -8.00
CA GLY A 721 -12.70 0.03 -8.24
C GLY A 721 -12.82 -0.87 -9.47
N PRO A 722 -13.95 -1.57 -9.60
CA PRO A 722 -14.18 -2.56 -10.63
C PRO A 722 -14.69 -1.96 -11.95
N ILE A 723 -14.34 -2.63 -13.04
CA ILE A 723 -14.93 -2.49 -14.38
C ILE A 723 -15.37 -3.88 -14.85
N ALA A 724 -16.58 -4.02 -15.35
CA ALA A 724 -17.13 -5.31 -15.77
C ALA A 724 -18.02 -5.22 -17.00
N SER A 725 -18.20 -6.37 -17.66
CA SER A 725 -19.05 -6.53 -18.85
C SER A 725 -20.55 -6.49 -18.56
N ASP A 726 -20.94 -6.75 -17.32
CA ASP A 726 -22.33 -6.72 -16.84
C ASP A 726 -22.39 -6.32 -15.35
N MET A 727 -23.57 -5.97 -14.86
CA MET A 727 -23.78 -5.52 -13.49
C MET A 727 -23.58 -6.61 -12.44
N ARG A 728 -23.94 -7.86 -12.70
CA ARG A 728 -23.74 -8.96 -11.74
C ARG A 728 -22.26 -9.25 -11.52
N SER A 729 -21.50 -9.26 -12.60
CA SER A 729 -20.04 -9.35 -12.63
C SER A 729 -19.42 -8.17 -11.89
N LEU A 730 -19.92 -6.94 -12.08
CA LEU A 730 -19.47 -5.74 -11.36
C LEU A 730 -19.71 -5.83 -9.85
N ILE A 731 -20.91 -6.24 -9.44
CA ILE A 731 -21.31 -6.41 -8.03
C ILE A 731 -20.42 -7.46 -7.36
N THR A 732 -20.28 -8.63 -7.98
CA THR A 732 -19.47 -9.73 -7.45
C THR A 732 -18.00 -9.30 -7.28
N LEU A 733 -17.45 -8.58 -8.27
CA LEU A 733 -16.07 -8.08 -8.18
C LEU A 733 -15.94 -7.00 -7.09
N TYR A 734 -16.93 -6.12 -6.94
CA TYR A 734 -16.95 -5.11 -5.89
C TYR A 734 -16.94 -5.73 -4.50
N GLU A 735 -17.77 -6.75 -4.25
CA GLU A 735 -17.86 -7.43 -2.95
C GLU A 735 -16.52 -8.06 -2.56
N VAL A 736 -15.93 -8.82 -3.47
CA VAL A 736 -14.63 -9.50 -3.24
C VAL A 736 -13.51 -8.49 -2.99
N THR A 737 -13.46 -7.41 -3.77
CA THR A 737 -12.33 -6.46 -3.71
C THR A 737 -12.50 -5.36 -2.67
N SER A 738 -13.71 -5.20 -2.12
CA SER A 738 -14.03 -4.23 -1.06
C SER A 738 -14.00 -4.82 0.34
N VAL A 739 -13.50 -6.05 0.50
CA VAL A 739 -13.16 -6.60 1.80
C VAL A 739 -12.14 -5.65 2.46
N PRO A 740 -12.45 -5.06 3.62
CA PRO A 740 -11.59 -4.08 4.25
C PRO A 740 -10.25 -4.71 4.63
N ASP A 741 -9.16 -3.96 4.44
CA ASP A 741 -7.87 -4.35 4.98
C ASP A 741 -7.81 -4.07 6.49
N PRO A 742 -6.83 -4.64 7.23
CA PRO A 742 -6.75 -4.48 8.68
C PRO A 742 -6.61 -3.03 9.18
N GLN A 743 -6.27 -2.07 8.30
CA GLN A 743 -6.14 -0.64 8.61
C GLN A 743 -7.37 0.17 8.16
N SER A 744 -8.36 -0.45 7.52
CA SER A 744 -9.54 0.22 7.01
C SER A 744 -10.54 0.55 8.12
N PHE A 745 -11.09 1.76 8.08
CA PHE A 745 -12.21 2.18 8.93
C PHE A 745 -13.58 1.76 8.39
N PHE A 746 -13.62 1.16 7.20
CA PHE A 746 -14.86 0.70 6.60
C PHE A 746 -15.23 -0.69 7.13
N PRO A 747 -16.50 -0.93 7.50
CA PRO A 747 -16.97 -2.27 7.80
C PRO A 747 -16.99 -3.11 6.51
N PRO A 748 -16.95 -4.45 6.63
CA PRO A 748 -17.19 -5.35 5.52
C PRO A 748 -18.48 -5.01 4.78
N VAL A 749 -18.45 -5.13 3.44
CA VAL A 749 -19.63 -4.95 2.62
C VAL A 749 -20.60 -6.09 2.91
N LYS A 750 -21.90 -5.77 3.04
CA LYS A 750 -22.93 -6.80 3.17
C LYS A 750 -23.13 -7.48 1.81
N PRO A 751 -23.28 -8.81 1.76
CA PRO A 751 -23.63 -9.50 0.53
C PRO A 751 -24.87 -8.87 -0.11
N PHE A 752 -24.80 -8.69 -1.42
CA PHE A 752 -25.84 -8.07 -2.21
C PHE A 752 -26.98 -9.06 -2.43
N ASP A 753 -28.15 -8.72 -1.89
CA ASP A 753 -29.35 -9.51 -2.11
C ASP A 753 -30.00 -9.16 -3.46
N PHE A 754 -29.82 -10.04 -4.44
CA PHE A 754 -30.43 -9.97 -5.78
C PHE A 754 -31.93 -10.26 -5.80
N SER A 755 -32.48 -10.85 -4.73
CA SER A 755 -33.90 -11.23 -4.64
C SER A 755 -34.77 -10.12 -4.05
N SER A 756 -34.19 -9.27 -3.20
CA SER A 756 -34.88 -8.13 -2.62
C SER A 756 -35.08 -7.01 -3.64
N GLU A 757 -36.33 -6.78 -4.01
CA GLU A 757 -36.81 -5.58 -4.72
C GLU A 757 -37.27 -4.50 -3.72
N GLY A 758 -36.98 -4.66 -2.42
CA GLY A 758 -37.62 -3.93 -1.31
C GLY A 758 -37.79 -2.42 -1.51
N GLU A 759 -38.77 -1.82 -0.81
CA GLU A 759 -39.09 -0.39 -0.91
C GLU A 759 -37.81 0.47 -0.85
N ARG A 760 -37.46 1.08 -1.98
CA ARG A 760 -36.26 1.90 -2.13
C ARG A 760 -36.61 3.23 -2.78
N THR A 761 -35.87 4.27 -2.42
CA THR A 761 -35.99 5.57 -3.09
C THR A 761 -35.61 5.44 -4.56
N LYS A 762 -36.54 5.81 -5.45
CA LYS A 762 -36.30 5.90 -6.90
C LYS A 762 -36.41 7.35 -7.36
N VAL A 763 -35.49 8.19 -6.89
CA VAL A 763 -35.45 9.63 -7.20
C VAL A 763 -34.15 9.96 -7.93
N LEU A 764 -34.27 10.59 -9.10
CA LEU A 764 -33.15 11.05 -9.92
C LEU A 764 -33.03 12.57 -9.81
N GLY A 765 -31.92 13.03 -9.25
CA GLY A 765 -31.57 14.45 -9.19
C GLY A 765 -30.95 14.90 -10.51
N LEU A 766 -31.60 15.82 -11.22
CA LEU A 766 -31.16 16.29 -12.54
C LEU A 766 -30.63 17.73 -12.48
N PRO A 767 -29.30 17.94 -12.52
CA PRO A 767 -28.69 19.27 -12.59
C PRO A 767 -28.72 19.80 -14.03
N ALA A 768 -29.92 20.14 -14.54
CA ALA A 768 -30.16 20.46 -15.95
C ALA A 768 -29.25 21.57 -16.50
N LYS A 769 -28.96 22.61 -15.71
CA LYS A 769 -28.04 23.70 -16.11
C LYS A 769 -26.63 23.18 -16.38
N TRP A 770 -26.14 22.25 -15.56
CA TRP A 770 -24.81 21.67 -15.74
C TRP A 770 -24.79 20.74 -16.95
N ILE A 771 -25.81 19.87 -17.09
CA ILE A 771 -25.97 18.95 -18.22
C ILE A 771 -26.01 19.67 -19.56
N SER A 772 -26.56 20.90 -19.60
CA SER A 772 -26.61 21.71 -20.82
C SER A 772 -25.24 22.04 -21.44
N ARG A 773 -24.13 21.84 -20.69
CA ARG A 773 -22.75 22.00 -21.17
C ARG A 773 -22.24 20.82 -22.00
N ALA A 774 -22.93 19.67 -22.01
CA ALA A 774 -22.59 18.54 -22.88
C ALA A 774 -22.95 18.80 -24.34
N ASP A 775 -22.33 18.07 -25.26
CA ASP A 775 -22.71 18.07 -26.67
C ASP A 775 -24.18 17.63 -26.82
N PRO A 776 -24.98 18.25 -27.71
CA PRO A 776 -26.42 17.98 -27.80
C PRO A 776 -26.78 16.50 -28.03
N GLU A 777 -25.94 15.78 -28.78
CA GLU A 777 -26.13 14.34 -29.02
C GLU A 777 -25.95 13.52 -27.74
N VAL A 778 -24.96 13.87 -26.91
CA VAL A 778 -24.72 13.24 -25.59
C VAL A 778 -25.92 13.49 -24.67
N GLN A 779 -26.42 14.73 -24.63
CA GLN A 779 -27.61 15.07 -23.84
C GLN A 779 -28.80 14.21 -24.25
N LYS A 780 -29.06 14.09 -25.57
CA LYS A 780 -30.17 13.28 -26.10
C LYS A 780 -30.04 11.80 -25.75
N ILE A 781 -28.85 11.22 -25.90
CA ILE A 781 -28.62 9.80 -25.60
C ILE A 781 -28.86 9.51 -24.12
N CYS A 782 -28.30 10.33 -23.23
CA CYS A 782 -28.49 10.17 -21.79
C CYS A 782 -29.95 10.38 -21.38
N GLN A 783 -30.63 11.38 -21.95
CA GLN A 783 -32.04 11.64 -21.68
C GLN A 783 -32.92 10.43 -22.04
N ASN A 784 -32.66 9.77 -23.19
CA ASN A 784 -33.41 8.58 -23.58
C ASN A 784 -33.33 7.46 -22.54
N LEU A 785 -32.15 7.21 -21.94
CA LEU A 785 -32.02 6.19 -20.90
C LEU A 785 -32.72 6.62 -19.60
N ILE A 786 -32.64 7.90 -19.23
CA ILE A 786 -33.37 8.46 -18.08
C ILE A 786 -34.89 8.29 -18.26
N ASP A 787 -35.42 8.59 -19.45
CA ASP A 787 -36.85 8.44 -19.75
C ASP A 787 -37.29 6.97 -19.61
N ARG A 788 -36.47 6.01 -20.06
CA ARG A 788 -36.77 4.58 -19.87
C ARG A 788 -36.75 4.15 -18.40
N LEU A 789 -35.84 4.70 -17.59
CA LEU A 789 -35.83 4.45 -16.15
C LEU A 789 -37.09 5.01 -15.48
N VAL A 790 -37.55 6.18 -15.89
CA VAL A 790 -38.82 6.77 -15.42
C VAL A 790 -40.00 5.87 -15.82
N ASP A 791 -40.13 5.57 -17.12
CA ASP A 791 -41.29 4.88 -17.69
C ASP A 791 -41.39 3.41 -17.26
N GLN A 792 -40.26 2.69 -17.18
CA GLN A 792 -40.25 1.24 -16.97
C GLN A 792 -39.92 0.83 -15.53
N LYS A 793 -39.20 1.67 -14.79
CA LYS A 793 -38.75 1.37 -13.42
C LYS A 793 -39.37 2.27 -12.36
N GLY A 794 -40.15 3.27 -12.75
CA GLY A 794 -40.90 4.14 -11.83
C GLY A 794 -40.03 5.16 -11.10
N TYR A 795 -38.93 5.60 -11.71
CA TYR A 795 -38.13 6.69 -11.15
C TYR A 795 -38.85 8.04 -11.28
N THR A 796 -38.69 8.91 -10.28
CA THR A 796 -39.13 10.30 -10.32
C THR A 796 -37.94 11.22 -10.51
N VAL A 797 -38.03 12.16 -11.46
CA VAL A 797 -36.99 13.16 -11.68
C VAL A 797 -37.27 14.40 -10.83
N VAL A 798 -36.26 14.86 -10.08
CA VAL A 798 -36.31 16.12 -9.34
C VAL A 798 -35.24 17.07 -9.87
N PRO A 799 -35.58 18.32 -10.18
CA PRO A 799 -34.59 19.30 -10.61
C PRO A 799 -33.71 19.70 -9.43
N ILE A 800 -32.39 19.68 -9.63
CA ILE A 800 -31.41 20.16 -8.66
C ILE A 800 -30.47 21.17 -9.31
N ASP A 801 -29.68 21.85 -8.50
CA ASP A 801 -28.65 22.79 -8.94
C ASP A 801 -27.34 22.39 -8.26
N ILE A 802 -26.26 22.26 -9.03
CA ILE A 802 -24.91 22.10 -8.48
C ILE A 802 -24.18 23.41 -8.79
N PRO A 803 -23.94 24.28 -7.79
CA PRO A 803 -23.24 25.54 -8.00
C PRO A 803 -21.74 25.32 -8.10
N LEU A 804 -21.02 26.36 -8.53
CA LEU A 804 -19.55 26.38 -8.52
C LEU A 804 -18.89 25.24 -9.32
N VAL A 805 -19.56 24.75 -10.38
CA VAL A 805 -19.06 23.60 -11.15
C VAL A 805 -17.74 23.88 -11.86
N ALA A 806 -17.57 25.08 -12.42
CA ALA A 806 -16.33 25.47 -13.10
C ALA A 806 -15.18 25.67 -12.09
N GLU A 807 -15.45 26.35 -10.98
CA GLU A 807 -14.48 26.57 -9.90
C GLU A 807 -14.10 25.25 -9.21
N GLY A 808 -15.06 24.37 -9.00
CA GLY A 808 -14.86 23.04 -8.42
C GLY A 808 -13.99 22.16 -9.31
N GLN A 809 -14.19 22.21 -10.63
CA GLN A 809 -13.34 21.49 -11.57
C GLN A 809 -11.89 22.00 -11.55
N ILE A 810 -11.70 23.32 -11.48
CA ILE A 810 -10.36 23.93 -11.31
C ILE A 810 -9.74 23.51 -9.97
N ALA A 811 -10.51 23.53 -8.89
CA ALA A 811 -10.03 23.13 -7.57
C ALA A 811 -9.66 21.65 -7.49
N HIS A 812 -10.40 20.78 -8.18
CA HIS A 812 -10.06 19.38 -8.40
C HIS A 812 -8.74 19.23 -9.16
N ALA A 813 -8.58 19.92 -10.30
CA ALA A 813 -7.35 19.87 -11.10
C ALA A 813 -6.13 20.35 -10.30
N ILE A 814 -6.26 21.46 -9.56
CA ILE A 814 -5.21 21.96 -8.65
C ILE A 814 -4.83 20.88 -7.63
N THR A 815 -5.83 20.27 -7.00
CA THR A 815 -5.60 19.26 -5.96
C THR A 815 -4.91 18.01 -6.53
N LEU A 816 -5.43 17.48 -7.63
CA LEU A 816 -4.91 16.27 -8.27
C LEU A 816 -3.47 16.45 -8.77
N LEU A 817 -3.19 17.55 -9.46
CA LEU A 817 -1.85 17.83 -9.99
C LEU A 817 -0.83 18.13 -8.88
N THR A 818 -1.24 18.82 -7.82
CA THR A 818 -0.36 19.07 -6.67
C THR A 818 -0.07 17.77 -5.92
N ASP A 819 -1.06 16.91 -5.65
CA ASP A 819 -0.87 15.59 -5.04
C ASP A 819 0.09 14.73 -5.87
N ALA A 820 -0.16 14.58 -7.17
CA ALA A 820 0.70 13.79 -8.06
C ALA A 820 2.15 14.32 -8.09
N SER A 821 2.32 15.66 -8.09
CA SER A 821 3.64 16.28 -8.11
C SER A 821 4.46 16.09 -6.84
N SER A 822 3.80 15.78 -5.71
CA SER A 822 4.45 15.50 -4.43
C SER A 822 5.07 14.10 -4.37
N LEU A 823 4.58 13.17 -5.19
CA LEU A 823 5.01 11.77 -5.21
C LEU A 823 6.06 11.51 -6.30
N VAL A 824 5.96 12.18 -7.45
CA VAL A 824 6.94 12.06 -8.53
C VAL A 824 8.10 13.05 -8.30
N GLN A 825 9.17 12.61 -7.65
CA GLN A 825 10.34 13.45 -7.34
C GLN A 825 11.23 13.75 -8.56
N SER A 826 11.36 12.79 -9.49
CA SER A 826 12.18 12.92 -10.69
C SER A 826 11.32 12.81 -11.95
N THR A 827 11.57 13.67 -12.95
CA THR A 827 10.89 13.61 -14.24
C THR A 827 11.68 12.84 -15.30
N LYS A 828 12.80 12.20 -14.93
CA LYS A 828 13.61 11.40 -15.86
C LYS A 828 12.83 10.16 -16.31
N GLY A 829 12.61 10.03 -17.61
CA GLY A 829 11.85 8.92 -18.20
C GLY A 829 10.34 9.11 -18.17
N ILE A 830 9.85 10.29 -17.75
CA ILE A 830 8.44 10.66 -17.79
C ILE A 830 8.07 11.25 -19.15
N SER A 831 6.86 10.97 -19.64
CA SER A 831 6.38 11.51 -20.92
C SER A 831 6.35 13.06 -20.92
N PRO A 832 6.58 13.69 -22.10
CA PRO A 832 6.54 15.15 -22.20
C PRO A 832 5.24 15.80 -21.71
N ALA A 833 4.09 15.18 -21.98
CA ALA A 833 2.79 15.69 -21.54
C ALA A 833 2.68 15.70 -20.00
N ASN A 834 3.03 14.59 -19.36
CA ASN A 834 3.00 14.50 -17.90
C ASN A 834 4.01 15.44 -17.24
N ARG A 835 5.17 15.68 -17.86
CA ARG A 835 6.14 16.69 -17.38
C ARG A 835 5.54 18.09 -17.32
N ILE A 836 4.68 18.46 -18.28
CA ILE A 836 3.95 19.74 -18.25
C ILE A 836 2.98 19.76 -17.07
N LEU A 837 2.19 18.70 -16.88
CA LEU A 837 1.22 18.60 -15.79
C LEU A 837 1.89 18.64 -14.40
N LEU A 838 2.97 17.88 -14.21
CA LEU A 838 3.79 17.93 -12.99
C LEU A 838 4.37 19.32 -12.74
N ALA A 839 4.84 20.00 -13.80
CA ALA A 839 5.34 21.37 -13.69
C ALA A 839 4.24 22.35 -13.22
N LEU A 840 3.01 22.21 -13.74
CA LEU A 840 1.86 22.99 -13.28
C LEU A 840 1.57 22.72 -11.79
N GLY A 841 1.51 21.45 -11.38
CA GLY A 841 1.31 21.05 -9.98
C GLY A 841 2.34 21.65 -9.02
N ARG A 842 3.63 21.61 -9.39
CA ARG A 842 4.75 22.20 -8.60
C ARG A 842 4.74 23.73 -8.54
N THR A 843 3.90 24.39 -9.35
CA THR A 843 3.82 25.85 -9.42
C THR A 843 2.66 26.41 -8.62
N THR A 844 1.72 25.56 -8.21
CA THR A 844 0.57 25.94 -7.38
C THR A 844 1.04 26.53 -6.05
N PRO A 845 0.71 27.81 -5.76
CA PRO A 845 0.97 28.39 -4.46
C PRO A 845 0.12 27.71 -3.37
N ALA A 846 0.67 27.57 -2.16
CA ALA A 846 -0.06 27.01 -1.02
C ALA A 846 -1.38 27.72 -0.73
N TRP A 847 -1.44 29.04 -0.98
CA TRP A 847 -2.67 29.84 -0.89
C TRP A 847 -3.79 29.29 -1.78
N ASP A 848 -3.50 29.06 -3.08
CA ASP A 848 -4.50 28.57 -4.04
C ASP A 848 -4.89 27.11 -3.75
N PHE A 849 -3.96 26.31 -3.25
CA PHE A 849 -4.26 24.96 -2.77
C PHE A 849 -5.22 24.98 -1.56
N LEU A 850 -5.02 25.88 -0.59
CA LEU A 850 -5.93 26.04 0.55
C LEU A 850 -7.31 26.54 0.10
N LEU A 851 -7.39 27.47 -0.85
CA LEU A 851 -8.67 27.90 -1.43
C LEU A 851 -9.40 26.75 -2.11
N ALA A 852 -8.68 25.87 -2.82
CA ALA A 852 -9.27 24.65 -3.34
C ALA A 852 -9.88 23.84 -2.17
N GLN A 853 -9.13 23.54 -1.12
CA GLN A 853 -9.66 22.72 -0.01
C GLN A 853 -10.83 23.37 0.73
N LYS A 854 -10.91 24.70 0.79
CA LYS A 854 -12.11 25.42 1.30
C LYS A 854 -13.32 25.20 0.38
N LEU A 855 -13.13 25.28 -0.95
CA LEU A 855 -14.18 24.99 -1.91
C LEU A 855 -14.65 23.52 -1.85
N ARG A 856 -13.75 22.57 -1.57
CA ARG A 856 -14.14 21.17 -1.32
C ARG A 856 -15.18 21.09 -0.20
N ARG A 857 -14.93 21.75 0.93
CA ARG A 857 -15.87 21.77 2.05
C ARG A 857 -17.23 22.32 1.63
N VAL A 858 -17.26 23.45 0.93
CA VAL A 858 -18.51 24.07 0.43
C VAL A 858 -19.32 23.10 -0.44
N LEU A 859 -18.67 22.42 -1.38
CA LEU A 859 -19.35 21.47 -2.27
C LEU A 859 -19.85 20.23 -1.51
N MET A 860 -19.05 19.71 -0.57
CA MET A 860 -19.46 18.59 0.28
C MET A 860 -20.66 18.95 1.17
N GLU A 861 -20.68 20.15 1.76
CA GLU A 861 -21.80 20.63 2.56
C GLU A 861 -23.07 20.84 1.72
N HIS A 862 -22.92 21.31 0.48
CA HIS A 862 -24.04 21.48 -0.43
C HIS A 862 -24.64 20.14 -0.89
N LEU A 863 -23.79 19.15 -1.14
CA LEU A 863 -24.23 17.78 -1.46
C LEU A 863 -24.99 17.16 -0.27
N SER A 864 -24.46 17.30 0.95
CA SER A 864 -25.15 16.93 2.20
C SER A 864 -26.52 17.60 2.29
N TRP A 865 -26.61 18.90 2.00
CA TRP A 865 -27.88 19.62 1.95
C TRP A 865 -28.87 19.05 0.93
N LEU A 866 -28.40 18.72 -0.30
CA LEU A 866 -29.25 18.11 -1.33
C LEU A 866 -29.81 16.75 -0.90
N TRP A 867 -29.00 15.88 -0.30
CA TRP A 867 -29.47 14.58 0.19
C TRP A 867 -30.38 14.69 1.40
N GLN A 868 -30.24 15.72 2.23
CA GLN A 868 -31.24 16.00 3.27
C GLN A 868 -32.59 16.45 2.69
N GLN A 869 -32.60 17.21 1.58
CA GLN A 869 -33.84 17.57 0.89
C GLN A 869 -34.45 16.40 0.12
N HIS A 870 -33.61 15.53 -0.43
CA HIS A 870 -34.01 14.38 -1.24
C HIS A 870 -33.28 13.10 -0.79
N PRO A 871 -33.69 12.49 0.34
CA PRO A 871 -33.00 11.32 0.90
C PRO A 871 -32.98 10.13 -0.06
N GLY A 872 -31.79 9.56 -0.30
CA GLY A 872 -31.61 8.43 -1.22
C GLY A 872 -31.67 8.79 -2.70
N MET A 873 -31.66 10.09 -3.05
CA MET A 873 -31.56 10.55 -4.43
C MET A 873 -30.23 10.14 -5.07
N ILE A 874 -30.31 9.73 -6.34
CA ILE A 874 -29.14 9.54 -7.21
C ILE A 874 -29.04 10.73 -8.15
N ILE A 875 -27.94 11.46 -8.10
CA ILE A 875 -27.65 12.55 -9.03
C ILE A 875 -27.26 11.93 -10.37
N VAL A 876 -27.94 12.29 -11.46
CA VAL A 876 -27.66 11.74 -12.79
C VAL A 876 -27.11 12.79 -13.74
N THR A 877 -26.03 12.46 -14.44
CA THR A 877 -25.41 13.29 -15.48
C THR A 877 -24.89 12.40 -16.60
N PRO A 878 -24.60 12.94 -17.80
CA PRO A 878 -23.66 12.26 -18.69
C PRO A 878 -22.35 11.94 -17.95
N THR A 879 -21.65 10.88 -18.36
CA THR A 879 -20.33 10.58 -17.79
C THR A 879 -19.28 11.57 -18.28
N SER A 880 -19.39 12.04 -19.53
CA SER A 880 -18.49 13.02 -20.16
C SER A 880 -19.33 14.04 -20.95
N ALA A 881 -18.83 15.27 -21.13
CA ALA A 881 -19.51 16.27 -21.96
C ALA A 881 -19.41 15.99 -23.46
N SER A 882 -18.46 15.16 -23.90
CA SER A 882 -18.34 14.66 -25.27
C SER A 882 -18.42 13.13 -25.32
N ALA A 883 -18.85 12.59 -26.45
CA ALA A 883 -19.00 11.15 -26.66
C ALA A 883 -17.67 10.37 -26.77
N GLY A 884 -16.55 11.09 -26.86
CA GLY A 884 -15.22 10.49 -26.93
C GLY A 884 -14.14 11.55 -27.08
N TRP A 885 -12.90 11.08 -27.19
CA TRP A 885 -11.74 11.89 -27.53
C TRP A 885 -11.14 11.40 -28.86
N PRO A 886 -11.28 12.17 -29.97
CA PRO A 886 -10.76 11.77 -31.27
C PRO A 886 -9.23 11.94 -31.37
N ILE A 887 -8.57 10.95 -31.96
CA ILE A 887 -7.16 10.96 -32.33
C ILE A 887 -7.02 11.73 -33.64
N ARG A 888 -6.46 12.93 -33.60
CA ARG A 888 -6.42 13.81 -34.79
C ARG A 888 -5.11 13.67 -35.56
N ASN A 889 -4.07 13.12 -34.96
CA ASN A 889 -2.77 12.96 -35.58
C ASN A 889 -2.00 11.77 -35.00
N GLU A 890 -1.39 10.94 -35.85
CA GLU A 890 -0.55 9.80 -35.42
C GLU A 890 0.65 10.21 -34.54
N LYS A 891 1.12 11.47 -34.64
CA LYS A 891 2.19 11.98 -33.76
C LYS A 891 1.75 12.05 -32.29
N GLU A 892 0.45 12.12 -32.02
CA GLU A 892 -0.08 12.07 -30.64
C GLU A 892 0.23 10.71 -30.01
N LEU A 893 0.15 9.62 -30.77
CA LEU A 893 0.44 8.27 -30.27
C LEU A 893 1.93 8.03 -30.04
N LYS A 894 2.79 8.77 -30.75
CA LYS A 894 4.24 8.63 -30.65
C LYS A 894 4.87 9.53 -29.58
N TYR A 895 4.40 10.77 -29.45
CA TYR A 895 5.02 11.78 -28.58
C TYR A 895 4.13 12.19 -27.40
N GLY A 896 2.85 11.82 -27.42
CA GLY A 896 1.83 12.32 -26.53
C GLY A 896 1.22 13.64 -27.01
N ILE A 897 0.26 14.12 -26.22
CA ILE A 897 -0.49 15.36 -26.44
C ILE A 897 -0.75 16.06 -25.10
N SER A 898 -0.64 17.38 -25.10
CA SER A 898 -1.15 18.24 -24.03
C SER A 898 -2.30 19.08 -24.59
N ASP A 899 -3.52 18.79 -24.12
CA ASP A 899 -4.76 19.44 -24.54
C ASP A 899 -5.69 19.59 -23.32
N GLY A 900 -5.40 20.62 -22.51
CA GLY A 900 -6.11 20.85 -21.25
C GLY A 900 -7.59 21.13 -21.44
N ASP A 901 -7.99 21.75 -22.56
CA ASP A 901 -9.39 22.07 -22.83
C ASP A 901 -10.19 20.80 -23.10
N GLN A 902 -9.65 19.88 -23.92
CA GLN A 902 -10.30 18.61 -24.16
C GLN A 902 -10.31 17.73 -22.91
N ALA A 903 -9.24 17.73 -22.10
CA ALA A 903 -9.22 17.03 -20.81
C ALA A 903 -10.33 17.54 -19.89
N MET A 904 -10.45 18.86 -19.72
CA MET A 904 -11.52 19.48 -18.92
C MET A 904 -12.91 19.17 -19.48
N LYS A 905 -13.09 19.20 -20.81
CA LYS A 905 -14.37 18.80 -21.44
C LYS A 905 -14.73 17.35 -21.12
N THR A 906 -13.79 16.41 -21.24
CA THR A 906 -14.07 15.00 -20.89
C THR A 906 -14.35 14.81 -19.41
N MET A 907 -13.69 15.58 -18.54
CA MET A 907 -13.83 15.50 -17.09
C MET A 907 -15.06 16.24 -16.54
N GLU A 908 -15.80 16.98 -17.36
CA GLU A 908 -16.82 17.97 -16.96
C GLU A 908 -17.71 17.51 -15.80
N TYR A 909 -18.14 16.25 -15.76
CA TYR A 909 -19.04 15.72 -14.73
C TYR A 909 -18.35 14.82 -13.69
N VAL A 910 -17.28 14.11 -14.07
CA VAL A 910 -16.68 13.05 -13.23
C VAL A 910 -15.88 13.59 -12.05
N TRP A 911 -15.34 14.80 -12.14
CA TRP A 911 -14.46 15.38 -11.11
C TRP A 911 -15.12 15.50 -9.73
N LEU A 912 -16.43 15.80 -9.68
CA LEU A 912 -17.15 16.07 -8.44
C LEU A 912 -17.09 14.88 -7.48
N ALA A 913 -17.26 13.66 -8.00
CA ALA A 913 -17.27 12.45 -7.18
C ALA A 913 -15.89 12.10 -6.61
N ASN A 914 -14.80 12.40 -7.33
CA ASN A 914 -13.45 12.25 -6.78
C ASN A 914 -13.20 13.33 -5.73
N TYR A 915 -13.53 14.57 -6.09
CA TYR A 915 -13.22 15.74 -5.28
C TYR A 915 -13.95 15.74 -3.93
N CYS A 916 -15.19 15.27 -3.91
CA CYS A 916 -16.02 15.18 -2.70
C CYS A 916 -16.05 13.77 -2.09
N GLY A 917 -15.37 12.80 -2.69
CA GLY A 917 -15.25 11.43 -2.16
C GLY A 917 -16.52 10.56 -2.22
N VAL A 918 -17.58 11.03 -2.89
CA VAL A 918 -18.84 10.29 -3.05
C VAL A 918 -18.72 9.16 -4.09
N PRO A 919 -19.49 8.06 -3.96
CA PRO A 919 -19.47 6.97 -4.92
C PRO A 919 -20.21 7.33 -6.21
N SER A 920 -19.87 6.70 -7.33
CA SER A 920 -20.56 6.87 -8.61
C SER A 920 -20.45 5.63 -9.48
N ILE A 921 -21.47 5.36 -10.28
CA ILE A 921 -21.50 4.26 -11.25
C ILE A 921 -21.71 4.82 -12.66
N THR A 922 -20.99 4.28 -13.63
CA THR A 922 -21.20 4.54 -15.06
C THR A 922 -21.79 3.30 -15.71
N VAL A 923 -22.87 3.51 -16.46
CA VAL A 923 -23.56 2.49 -17.26
C VAL A 923 -23.61 2.93 -18.73
N PRO A 924 -23.56 2.00 -19.70
CA PRO A 924 -23.75 2.35 -21.10
C PRO A 924 -25.14 2.94 -21.36
N ALA A 925 -25.21 4.04 -22.13
CA ALA A 925 -26.45 4.74 -22.44
C ALA A 925 -26.79 4.77 -23.93
N GLY A 926 -25.80 4.62 -24.80
CA GLY A 926 -26.00 4.58 -26.25
C GLY A 926 -24.74 4.89 -27.03
N TYR A 927 -24.92 5.27 -28.28
CA TYR A 927 -23.84 5.47 -29.24
C TYR A 927 -24.07 6.77 -30.01
N ALA A 928 -23.07 7.62 -30.05
CA ALA A 928 -23.05 8.86 -30.83
C ALA A 928 -22.31 8.63 -32.15
N MET A 929 -22.63 9.44 -33.16
CA MET A 929 -21.89 9.44 -34.41
C MET A 929 -20.45 9.92 -34.20
N ALA A 930 -19.49 9.23 -34.81
CA ALA A 930 -18.10 9.69 -34.80
C ALA A 930 -17.96 11.03 -35.56
N GLU A 931 -17.19 11.96 -35.00
CA GLU A 931 -16.85 13.27 -35.60
C GLU A 931 -16.44 13.11 -37.08
N GLY A 932 -17.08 13.90 -37.95
CA GLY A 932 -16.76 13.93 -39.38
C GLY A 932 -17.31 12.76 -40.21
N LYS A 933 -18.19 11.92 -39.67
CA LYS A 933 -18.84 10.80 -40.39
C LYS A 933 -20.33 11.08 -40.64
N THR A 934 -20.84 10.74 -41.83
CA THR A 934 -22.26 10.91 -42.21
C THR A 934 -23.05 9.60 -42.08
N GLY A 935 -24.33 9.71 -41.73
CA GLY A 935 -25.20 8.62 -41.24
C GLY A 935 -25.67 7.62 -42.31
N SER A 936 -24.98 6.49 -42.36
CA SER A 936 -25.51 5.21 -42.81
C SER A 936 -25.58 4.24 -41.61
N ALA A 937 -26.35 3.16 -41.69
CA ALA A 937 -26.39 2.15 -40.62
C ALA A 937 -25.04 1.47 -40.35
N ALA A 938 -24.07 1.60 -41.26
CA ALA A 938 -22.71 1.07 -41.15
C ALA A 938 -21.67 2.13 -40.69
N SER A 939 -22.11 3.35 -40.41
CA SER A 939 -21.19 4.43 -40.01
C SER A 939 -20.65 4.17 -38.60
N PRO A 940 -19.36 4.43 -38.34
CA PRO A 940 -18.78 4.15 -37.04
C PRO A 940 -19.38 5.09 -36.00
N THR A 941 -19.65 4.52 -34.83
CA THR A 941 -20.24 5.22 -33.69
C THR A 941 -19.36 5.01 -32.46
N VAL A 942 -19.42 5.94 -31.52
CA VAL A 942 -18.67 5.89 -30.27
C VAL A 942 -19.62 5.81 -29.08
N PRO A 943 -19.33 4.97 -28.07
CA PRO A 943 -20.21 4.81 -26.91
C PRO A 943 -20.35 6.07 -26.04
N VAL A 944 -21.51 6.24 -25.44
CA VAL A 944 -21.85 7.27 -24.45
C VAL A 944 -22.39 6.60 -23.20
N GLY A 945 -21.92 7.02 -22.03
CA GLY A 945 -22.35 6.49 -20.73
C GLY A 945 -23.14 7.50 -19.89
N LEU A 946 -24.12 6.99 -19.14
CA LEU A 946 -24.84 7.72 -18.09
C LEU A 946 -24.16 7.44 -16.75
N MET A 947 -23.97 8.48 -15.93
CA MET A 947 -23.40 8.37 -14.60
C MET A 947 -24.48 8.62 -13.55
N GLY A 948 -24.55 7.74 -12.55
CA GLY A 948 -25.28 7.97 -11.30
C GLY A 948 -24.30 8.23 -10.16
N THR A 949 -24.51 9.28 -9.38
CA THR A 949 -23.72 9.64 -8.19
C THR A 949 -24.60 9.58 -6.95
N GLY A 950 -24.17 8.79 -5.97
CA GLY A 950 -24.90 8.54 -4.73
C GLY A 950 -24.27 9.28 -3.56
N GLU A 951 -24.97 9.27 -2.42
CA GLU A 951 -24.43 9.74 -1.14
C GLU A 951 -23.23 8.88 -0.70
N TRP A 952 -22.37 9.40 0.19
CA TRP A 952 -21.30 8.59 0.80
C TRP A 952 -21.85 7.26 1.36
N CYS A 953 -21.12 6.17 1.12
CA CYS A 953 -21.48 4.81 1.56
C CYS A 953 -22.81 4.28 0.98
N SER A 954 -23.27 4.79 -0.16
CA SER A 954 -24.51 4.35 -0.83
C SER A 954 -24.27 3.44 -2.04
N GLU A 955 -23.14 2.73 -2.11
CA GLU A 955 -22.81 1.86 -3.23
C GLU A 955 -23.91 0.85 -3.56
N GLU A 956 -24.58 0.26 -2.56
CA GLU A 956 -25.71 -0.65 -2.80
C GLU A 956 -26.85 0.02 -3.60
N ALA A 957 -27.18 1.28 -3.31
CA ALA A 957 -28.21 2.02 -4.04
C ALA A 957 -27.79 2.27 -5.50
N LEU A 958 -26.50 2.56 -5.73
CA LEU A 958 -25.94 2.72 -7.07
C LEU A 958 -25.89 1.40 -7.85
N LEU A 959 -25.55 0.30 -7.20
CA LEU A 959 -25.55 -1.04 -7.80
C LEU A 959 -26.98 -1.44 -8.21
N ARG A 960 -27.97 -1.15 -7.36
CA ARG A 960 -29.40 -1.32 -7.68
C ARG A 960 -29.87 -0.46 -8.85
N PHE A 961 -29.44 0.80 -8.90
CA PHE A 961 -29.67 1.67 -10.05
C PHE A 961 -29.00 1.14 -11.32
N GLY A 962 -27.79 0.61 -11.21
CA GLY A 962 -27.07 -0.01 -12.32
C GLY A 962 -27.81 -1.22 -12.89
N LEU A 963 -28.35 -2.09 -12.03
CA LEU A 963 -29.19 -3.22 -12.44
C LEU A 963 -30.45 -2.77 -13.18
N ASP A 964 -31.14 -1.73 -12.68
CA ASP A 964 -32.30 -1.16 -13.36
C ASP A 964 -31.91 -0.58 -14.73
N ALA A 965 -30.77 0.11 -14.82
CA ALA A 965 -30.26 0.70 -16.06
C ALA A 965 -29.82 -0.35 -17.08
N GLU A 966 -29.18 -1.44 -16.63
CA GLU A 966 -28.85 -2.58 -17.47
C GLU A 966 -30.12 -3.26 -17.99
N ASP A 967 -31.11 -3.50 -17.12
CA ASP A 967 -32.36 -4.16 -17.51
C ASP A 967 -33.15 -3.34 -18.53
N VAL A 968 -33.34 -2.04 -18.29
CA VAL A 968 -34.00 -1.21 -19.31
C VAL A 968 -33.09 -1.03 -20.52
N GLY A 969 -31.77 -0.96 -20.39
CA GLY A 969 -30.83 -0.65 -21.46
C GLY A 969 -30.27 -1.84 -22.25
N HIS A 970 -30.66 -3.08 -21.94
CA HIS A 970 -30.02 -4.29 -22.50
C HIS A 970 -30.04 -4.35 -24.04
N ASP A 971 -31.08 -3.81 -24.66
CA ASP A 971 -31.29 -3.71 -26.12
C ASP A 971 -30.44 -2.62 -26.79
N ILE A 972 -29.86 -1.71 -26.00
CA ILE A 972 -28.96 -0.66 -26.49
C ILE A 972 -27.57 -1.26 -26.74
N LEU A 973 -27.12 -2.20 -25.91
CA LEU A 973 -25.76 -2.75 -25.90
C LEU A 973 -25.43 -3.51 -27.20
N ARG A 974 -24.22 -3.30 -27.71
CA ARG A 974 -23.70 -3.98 -28.89
C ARG A 974 -22.24 -4.33 -28.68
N HIS A 975 -21.78 -5.40 -29.32
CA HIS A 975 -20.35 -5.75 -29.31
C HIS A 975 -19.56 -4.90 -30.31
N PRO A 976 -18.31 -4.49 -29.98
CA PRO A 976 -17.45 -3.84 -30.96
C PRO A 976 -17.03 -4.80 -32.08
N PRO A 977 -16.59 -4.30 -33.26
CA PRO A 977 -16.20 -5.13 -34.40
C PRO A 977 -15.10 -6.16 -34.11
N ASN A 978 -14.21 -5.86 -33.17
CA ASN A 978 -13.11 -6.73 -32.75
C ASN A 978 -13.43 -7.51 -31.45
N TRP A 979 -14.71 -7.72 -31.14
CA TRP A 979 -15.13 -8.50 -29.98
C TRP A 979 -14.89 -10.00 -30.18
N VAL A 980 -14.41 -10.68 -29.13
CA VAL A 980 -14.05 -12.09 -29.15
C VAL A 980 -15.00 -12.92 -28.28
N ASN A 981 -15.60 -13.97 -28.86
CA ASN A 981 -16.29 -15.00 -28.08
C ASN A 981 -15.30 -16.03 -27.55
N VAL A 982 -14.68 -15.75 -26.41
CA VAL A 982 -13.67 -16.61 -25.79
C VAL A 982 -14.24 -17.99 -25.47
N GLY A 983 -15.49 -18.07 -25.00
CA GLY A 983 -16.14 -19.36 -24.72
C GLY A 983 -16.21 -20.26 -25.96
N ARG A 984 -16.60 -19.70 -27.12
CA ARG A 984 -16.60 -20.41 -28.40
C ARG A 984 -15.20 -20.80 -28.84
N LEU A 985 -14.23 -19.88 -28.72
CA LEU A 985 -12.84 -20.12 -29.09
C LEU A 985 -12.23 -21.26 -28.25
N ALA A 986 -12.51 -21.29 -26.94
CA ALA A 986 -12.07 -22.34 -26.05
C ALA A 986 -12.68 -23.71 -26.41
N LYS A 987 -13.97 -23.76 -26.79
CA LYS A 987 -14.61 -25.00 -27.27
C LYS A 987 -13.93 -25.51 -28.55
N GLN A 988 -13.65 -24.63 -29.51
CA GLN A 988 -12.98 -24.97 -30.76
C GLN A 988 -11.54 -25.48 -30.52
N GLU A 989 -10.79 -24.86 -29.61
CA GLU A 989 -9.42 -25.29 -29.29
C GLU A 989 -9.39 -26.63 -28.54
N LYS A 990 -10.38 -26.86 -27.66
CA LYS A 990 -10.60 -28.16 -27.01
C LYS A 990 -10.89 -29.26 -28.05
N GLU A 991 -11.80 -29.01 -28.99
CA GLU A 991 -12.12 -29.94 -30.08
C GLU A 991 -10.91 -30.20 -30.99
N ARG A 992 -10.12 -29.17 -31.31
CA ARG A 992 -8.93 -29.26 -32.16
C ARG A 992 -7.82 -30.10 -31.52
N THR A 993 -7.67 -30.03 -30.20
CA THR A 993 -6.62 -30.75 -29.47
C THR A 993 -6.99 -32.19 -29.11
N GLY A 994 -8.28 -32.56 -29.24
CA GLY A 994 -8.81 -33.90 -28.95
C GLY A 994 -8.72 -34.28 -27.47
N ASP A 995 -9.51 -35.27 -27.03
CA ASP A 995 -9.38 -35.94 -25.73
C ASP A 995 -8.07 -36.77 -25.64
N VAL A 996 -6.94 -36.21 -26.06
CA VAL A 996 -5.64 -36.71 -25.64
C VAL A 996 -5.54 -36.36 -24.17
N PRO A 997 -5.42 -37.34 -23.25
CA PRO A 997 -5.19 -37.04 -21.84
C PRO A 997 -3.97 -36.14 -21.78
N ARG A 998 -4.15 -34.87 -21.42
CA ARG A 998 -3.03 -33.96 -21.18
C ARG A 998 -2.32 -34.50 -19.95
N ALA A 999 -1.36 -35.37 -20.21
CA ALA A 999 -0.64 -36.09 -19.18
C ALA A 999 -0.03 -35.06 -18.23
N SER A 1000 -0.46 -35.11 -16.98
CA SER A 1000 0.15 -34.47 -15.80
C SER A 1000 1.61 -34.89 -15.56
N GLY A 1001 2.27 -35.54 -16.53
CA GLY A 1001 3.68 -35.91 -16.54
C GLY A 1001 4.56 -35.15 -17.56
N GLY A 1002 3.98 -34.36 -18.47
CA GLY A 1002 4.74 -33.69 -19.54
C GLY A 1002 5.68 -32.58 -19.07
N SER A 1003 5.35 -31.91 -17.96
CA SER A 1003 6.20 -30.86 -17.38
C SER A 1003 7.48 -31.42 -16.74
N LYS A 1004 7.43 -32.65 -16.20
CA LYS A 1004 8.63 -33.31 -15.66
C LYS A 1004 9.57 -33.76 -16.77
N ILE A 1005 9.09 -34.25 -17.91
CA ILE A 1005 9.95 -34.72 -19.00
C ILE A 1005 10.58 -33.56 -19.77
N LEU A 1006 9.87 -32.44 -19.96
CA LEU A 1006 10.44 -31.23 -20.59
C LEU A 1006 11.39 -30.50 -19.65
N ALA A 1007 11.13 -30.43 -18.34
CA ALA A 1007 12.09 -29.93 -17.36
C ALA A 1007 13.32 -30.85 -17.25
N PHE A 1008 13.14 -32.16 -17.33
CA PHE A 1008 14.23 -33.15 -17.33
C PHE A 1008 15.05 -33.09 -18.63
N LEU A 1009 14.41 -32.86 -19.78
CA LEU A 1009 15.08 -32.65 -21.07
C LEU A 1009 15.79 -31.29 -21.13
N ASP A 1010 15.23 -30.23 -20.56
CA ASP A 1010 15.88 -28.90 -20.50
C ASP A 1010 17.06 -28.90 -19.52
N ILE A 1011 16.97 -29.68 -18.42
CA ILE A 1011 18.09 -29.97 -17.52
C ILE A 1011 19.15 -30.83 -18.24
N ILE A 1012 18.76 -31.84 -19.02
CA ILE A 1012 19.70 -32.67 -19.81
C ILE A 1012 20.39 -31.84 -20.91
N VAL A 1013 19.68 -30.93 -21.57
CA VAL A 1013 20.24 -30.06 -22.62
C VAL A 1013 21.17 -29.00 -22.00
N LYS A 1014 20.83 -28.46 -20.82
CA LYS A 1014 21.71 -27.54 -20.06
C LYS A 1014 22.92 -28.24 -19.43
N LEU A 1015 22.79 -29.52 -19.03
CA LEU A 1015 23.90 -30.34 -18.54
C LEU A 1015 24.77 -30.90 -19.68
N ALA A 1016 24.21 -31.13 -20.88
CA ALA A 1016 24.96 -31.53 -22.06
C ALA A 1016 25.90 -30.42 -22.56
N ALA A 1017 25.57 -29.15 -22.28
CA ALA A 1017 26.42 -27.99 -22.61
C ALA A 1017 27.69 -27.86 -21.74
N THR A 1018 27.84 -28.65 -20.67
CA THR A 1018 28.99 -28.58 -19.74
C THR A 1018 29.93 -29.80 -19.78
N GLY A 1019 29.79 -30.69 -20.76
CA GLY A 1019 30.81 -31.71 -21.06
C GLY A 1019 31.05 -32.76 -19.97
N ALA A 1020 30.13 -32.91 -19.01
CA ALA A 1020 30.30 -33.81 -17.86
C ALA A 1020 29.18 -34.87 -17.81
N LEU A 1021 29.06 -35.73 -18.85
CA LEU A 1021 27.97 -36.71 -18.89
C LEU A 1021 28.32 -38.08 -19.48
N ILE A 1022 29.55 -38.54 -19.27
CA ILE A 1022 29.89 -39.97 -19.45
C ILE A 1022 30.10 -40.66 -18.09
N GLY A 1023 30.63 -39.95 -17.08
CA GLY A 1023 30.86 -40.54 -15.74
C GLY A 1023 29.61 -40.74 -14.88
N ILE A 1024 28.62 -39.87 -15.00
CA ILE A 1024 27.40 -39.91 -14.15
C ILE A 1024 26.40 -40.97 -14.65
N LEU A 1025 26.36 -41.22 -15.96
CA LEU A 1025 25.48 -42.23 -16.55
C LEU A 1025 25.86 -43.66 -16.12
N VAL A 1026 27.17 -43.93 -15.94
CA VAL A 1026 27.68 -45.24 -15.47
C VAL A 1026 27.46 -45.42 -13.95
N MET A 1027 27.36 -44.34 -13.19
CA MET A 1027 27.12 -44.40 -11.74
C MET A 1027 25.63 -44.59 -11.41
N LEU A 1028 24.72 -44.03 -12.21
CA LEU A 1028 23.27 -44.16 -12.02
C LEU A 1028 22.69 -45.49 -12.53
N LEU A 1029 23.34 -46.13 -13.51
CA LEU A 1029 22.94 -47.47 -14.00
C LEU A 1029 23.27 -48.62 -13.05
N LYS A 1030 23.92 -48.35 -11.91
CA LYS A 1030 24.25 -49.36 -10.88
C LYS A 1030 23.33 -49.35 -9.65
N ILE A 1031 22.32 -48.48 -9.59
CA ILE A 1031 21.55 -48.24 -8.36
C ILE A 1031 20.07 -48.65 -8.45
N ASN A 1032 19.56 -49.13 -9.60
CA ASN A 1032 18.16 -49.57 -9.69
C ASN A 1032 18.02 -50.92 -10.40
N ASP A 1033 17.93 -51.98 -9.60
CA ASP A 1033 17.80 -53.38 -10.01
C ASP A 1033 16.36 -53.80 -10.31
N ASN A 1034 15.50 -52.89 -10.77
CA ASN A 1034 14.13 -53.23 -11.17
C ASN A 1034 13.58 -52.17 -12.11
N LEU A 1035 13.72 -52.38 -13.43
CA LEU A 1035 12.66 -52.10 -14.41
C LEU A 1035 13.14 -52.44 -15.82
N ILE A 1036 12.32 -53.25 -16.50
CA ILE A 1036 12.25 -53.49 -17.94
C ILE A 1036 13.04 -54.71 -18.47
N LYS A 1037 12.33 -55.84 -18.56
CA LYS A 1037 12.49 -56.83 -19.63
C LYS A 1037 11.95 -56.21 -20.92
N VAL A 1038 12.79 -56.02 -21.94
CA VAL A 1038 12.35 -55.94 -23.34
C VAL A 1038 12.88 -57.16 -24.09
N VAL A 1039 11.99 -57.73 -24.88
CA VAL A 1039 12.14 -58.92 -25.72
C VAL A 1039 13.01 -58.60 -26.95
N ASP A 1040 13.72 -59.63 -27.38
CA ASP A 1040 14.66 -59.75 -28.51
C ASP A 1040 14.16 -59.23 -29.87
N GLY A 1041 15.09 -58.74 -30.71
CA GLY A 1041 14.94 -58.67 -32.18
C GLY A 1041 15.09 -57.30 -32.86
N ASP A 1042 16.31 -57.00 -33.31
CA ASP A 1042 16.77 -56.20 -34.47
C ASP A 1042 16.20 -54.80 -34.86
N ASP A 1043 17.18 -53.92 -35.12
CA ASP A 1043 17.26 -52.84 -36.11
C ASP A 1043 16.73 -51.40 -35.86
N THR A 1044 17.66 -50.58 -35.31
CA THR A 1044 17.98 -49.16 -35.62
C THR A 1044 16.99 -48.02 -35.37
N ILE A 1045 17.40 -47.06 -34.53
CA ILE A 1045 16.95 -45.65 -34.58
C ILE A 1045 18.15 -44.76 -34.95
N ASN A 1046 18.09 -44.14 -36.13
CA ASN A 1046 19.02 -43.10 -36.57
C ASN A 1046 18.63 -41.75 -35.95
N VAL A 1047 19.52 -41.13 -35.18
CA VAL A 1047 19.42 -39.70 -34.83
C VAL A 1047 20.64 -38.99 -35.42
N GLY A 1048 20.46 -38.42 -36.62
CA GLY A 1048 21.45 -37.56 -37.25
C GLY A 1048 21.30 -36.12 -36.77
N LEU A 1049 22.24 -35.65 -35.95
CA LEU A 1049 22.45 -34.22 -35.72
C LEU A 1049 23.50 -33.71 -36.71
N ARG A 1050 23.06 -32.99 -37.75
CA ARG A 1050 23.95 -32.17 -38.58
C ARG A 1050 24.32 -30.92 -37.78
N TYR A 1051 25.61 -30.77 -37.47
CA TYR A 1051 26.21 -29.47 -37.19
C TYR A 1051 27.13 -29.10 -38.35
N SER A 1052 27.04 -27.85 -38.78
CA SER A 1052 27.79 -27.27 -39.87
C SER A 1052 29.29 -27.25 -39.60
N GLY A 1053 30.08 -27.76 -40.55
CA GLY A 1053 31.44 -27.28 -40.85
C GLY A 1053 32.57 -27.72 -39.91
N SER A 1054 33.43 -28.59 -40.45
CA SER A 1054 34.80 -28.93 -40.05
C SER A 1054 35.06 -29.96 -38.93
N THR A 1055 36.13 -30.73 -39.17
CA THR A 1055 36.50 -32.09 -38.74
C THR A 1055 36.85 -32.24 -37.24
N PRO A 1056 36.54 -33.37 -36.57
CA PRO A 1056 36.95 -33.60 -35.18
C PRO A 1056 38.43 -34.06 -35.05
N LEU A 1057 39.15 -33.48 -34.09
CA LEU A 1057 40.43 -33.98 -33.56
C LEU A 1057 40.18 -35.04 -32.47
N PRO A 1058 41.00 -36.10 -32.34
CA PRO A 1058 40.88 -37.08 -31.27
C PRO A 1058 41.58 -36.61 -29.99
N ILE A 1059 40.90 -36.67 -28.84
CA ILE A 1059 41.50 -36.52 -27.51
C ILE A 1059 41.58 -37.91 -26.88
N ASN A 1060 42.80 -38.35 -26.52
CA ASN A 1060 43.04 -39.52 -25.70
C ASN A 1060 43.23 -39.08 -24.23
N ALA A 1061 42.60 -39.77 -23.28
CA ALA A 1061 42.89 -39.63 -21.85
C ALA A 1061 43.05 -41.01 -21.20
N VAL A 1062 44.15 -41.18 -20.46
CA VAL A 1062 44.49 -42.35 -19.64
C VAL A 1062 44.22 -42.00 -18.17
N PHE A 1063 43.62 -42.92 -17.41
CA PHE A 1063 43.36 -42.76 -15.98
C PHE A 1063 44.29 -43.65 -15.15
N GLU A 1064 45.01 -43.06 -14.19
CA GLU A 1064 45.63 -43.79 -13.07
C GLU A 1064 44.95 -43.42 -11.74
N ASN A 1065 44.89 -44.41 -10.86
CA ASN A 1065 44.03 -44.49 -9.68
C ASN A 1065 44.21 -43.37 -8.63
N GLY A 1066 43.08 -42.96 -8.03
CA GLY A 1066 43.01 -42.53 -6.62
C GLY A 1066 42.97 -41.02 -6.37
N PHE A 1067 41.78 -40.54 -5.97
CA PHE A 1067 41.47 -39.32 -5.20
C PHE A 1067 42.53 -38.21 -5.17
N SER A 1068 42.45 -37.27 -6.12
CA SER A 1068 42.94 -35.87 -6.02
C SER A 1068 42.24 -35.00 -7.09
N PRO A 1069 42.08 -33.67 -6.89
CA PRO A 1069 41.34 -32.82 -7.82
C PRO A 1069 42.03 -32.70 -9.18
N LEU A 1070 41.22 -32.76 -10.24
CA LEU A 1070 41.61 -32.69 -11.64
C LEU A 1070 42.39 -31.38 -11.93
N ARG A 1071 43.64 -31.49 -12.41
CA ARG A 1071 44.37 -30.38 -13.05
C ARG A 1071 44.18 -30.48 -14.55
N ILE A 1072 43.44 -29.55 -15.16
CA ILE A 1072 43.42 -29.40 -16.62
C ILE A 1072 44.45 -28.33 -16.99
N ASN A 1073 45.53 -28.73 -17.65
CA ASN A 1073 46.40 -27.80 -18.37
C ASN A 1073 45.79 -27.55 -19.74
N ILE A 1074 45.45 -26.29 -20.04
CA ILE A 1074 45.10 -25.88 -21.40
C ILE A 1074 46.37 -25.27 -22.00
N GLU A 1075 47.05 -25.99 -22.88
CA GLU A 1075 48.06 -25.39 -23.76
C GLU A 1075 47.34 -24.51 -24.79
N ASN A 1076 47.42 -23.20 -24.60
CA ASN A 1076 46.99 -22.22 -25.60
C ASN A 1076 48.04 -22.15 -26.71
N ASN A 1077 47.75 -22.72 -27.86
CA ASN A 1077 48.44 -22.42 -29.12
C ASN A 1077 47.69 -21.30 -29.85
N LEU A 1078 47.62 -20.11 -29.26
CA LEU A 1078 47.27 -18.87 -29.94
C LEU A 1078 48.07 -17.72 -29.32
N GLY A 1079 48.75 -16.96 -30.18
CA GLY A 1079 49.67 -15.90 -29.83
C GLY A 1079 49.04 -14.75 -29.02
N GLU A 1080 49.94 -14.10 -28.29
CA GLU A 1080 49.90 -12.79 -27.64
C GLU A 1080 48.57 -12.00 -27.61
N GLY A 1081 48.05 -11.77 -26.40
CA GLY A 1081 47.23 -10.58 -26.12
C GLY A 1081 46.06 -10.75 -25.14
N ALA A 1082 46.34 -10.55 -23.84
CA ALA A 1082 45.46 -10.02 -22.77
C ALA A 1082 44.07 -10.67 -22.48
N GLY A 1083 43.89 -11.20 -21.27
CA GLY A 1083 42.57 -11.36 -20.63
C GLY A 1083 42.54 -12.32 -19.42
N ARG A 1084 41.87 -11.94 -18.32
CA ARG A 1084 41.97 -12.50 -16.95
C ARG A 1084 41.07 -13.76 -16.71
N PRO A 1085 41.34 -14.57 -15.65
CA PRO A 1085 40.50 -15.73 -15.29
C PRO A 1085 39.16 -15.34 -14.64
N VAL A 1086 38.09 -16.03 -15.04
CA VAL A 1086 36.74 -15.93 -14.47
C VAL A 1086 36.52 -17.04 -13.43
N TRP A 1087 36.04 -16.67 -12.24
CA TRP A 1087 35.61 -17.60 -11.19
C TRP A 1087 34.10 -17.76 -11.23
N ILE A 1088 33.59 -19.00 -11.39
CA ILE A 1088 32.16 -19.32 -11.24
C ILE A 1088 31.96 -19.90 -9.84
N ARG A 1089 31.14 -19.22 -9.01
CA ARG A 1089 30.74 -19.66 -7.68
C ARG A 1089 29.33 -20.25 -7.74
N ASN A 1090 29.22 -21.51 -7.30
CA ASN A 1090 28.06 -22.26 -6.79
C ASN A 1090 26.66 -21.71 -7.07
N ALA A 1091 25.92 -22.41 -7.93
CA ALA A 1091 24.47 -22.51 -7.86
C ALA A 1091 24.11 -23.91 -7.35
N VAL A 1092 23.69 -23.99 -6.08
CA VAL A 1092 22.89 -25.10 -5.57
C VAL A 1092 21.68 -24.46 -4.90
N GLN A 1093 20.55 -24.52 -5.59
CA GLN A 1093 19.22 -24.60 -5.02
C GLN A 1093 18.47 -25.68 -5.78
#